data_AF-A0A5J6V746-F1
#
_entry.id   AF-A0A5J6V746-F1
#
_cell.length_a   1.000
_cell.length_b   1.000
_cell.length_c   1.000
_cell.angle_alpha   90.00
_cell.angle_beta   90.00
_cell.angle_gamma   90.00
#
_symmetry.space_group_name_H-M   'P 1'
#
loop_
_entity.id
_entity.type
_entity.pdbx_description
1 polymer ?
#
loop_
_entity_poly.entity_id
_entity_poly.type
_entity_poly.pdbx_seq_one_letter_code
_entity_poly.pdbx_strand_id
1 'polypeptide(L)'
;MPDLAPAPRRTSPDGSGRARAGGSHGHWALRDQPALLWLVLALVMTAIHPFVAESRWLMVHLVLLGALTHAIMVWSTHFTQALLKNRPGLDDRRAQSIRLWLLLAGTVLTLVGVPTALWPITLAGACLVSVAVITHGVQLVRRLRGALPGRFRVTVRYYVAAAVALPVGAGFGATLALGLTDVWHGRLLLAHTMTMLLGWVGLTVTGTLLTLWPTMLRTRIAAPAERRATQALPGLICALALLVGGALLDMRWLSVVALVGYLASLAWWASAVLSPVRQAPPREFAPASVGAALLWGLAALTMVLWRLAGASDWADFVNGFGWTSAVIVVGFASQLLTGALAYLVPSVVGGGKTVVRAGARWFDRWGTARLVTINAGLLLCLLPVPSIVRVIVSLLVVAALATFIPLMVLGIRASSRAKREVAAARERGERPVGATRTTADGGPDRMPSVWSGGQLVAALSALVLAVSVGVAADPAAAGLGGSRVGVAGGGAATAVTPTGNTTTVTVEAHDMRFEPASITVPAGDRLVIELVNVDDSNVHDLQLLGERSPRLAAGESATLDVGVVGGPAQGWCTIVGHRQMGMVLDVVVEGADGGGTAASGGGVGVDSVDGGVDSGGRDGGGVDSGGRDGGGVDGSSHGGAAGHGAAGHPATATPLLDPDARVQDVVDPVLVPLDGERVHRLTLTAQELELEVAPGVTQTRWTFNGQVPGPTLRGRVGDVFEITLVNDGTLGHSIDFHAGALAPDQPMRTIAPGQSLVYRFTAERAGVWMYHCSTAPMSSHIAAGMAGAVIIEPAEGLPEVDREYVLVQSEVYLVPGSGQGEEPAAEVDADAVAAERPALVTFNGIAGQYGTAGKMLQARVGERVRFWVLVTGPNRPTSFHIVGGQFDTVYAEGAYQLGPRAERAGAQALALQPAQGGFVELTFPEAGHYPVVSHIMVDAERGAHGVVRVED
;
A
#
# COMPACT_ATOMS: atom_id res chain seq x y z
N MET A 1 -55.01 75.51 41.74
CA MET A 1 -54.45 76.43 40.73
C MET A 1 -52.95 76.19 40.65
N PRO A 2 -52.32 76.25 39.47
CA PRO A 2 -52.61 75.52 38.23
C PRO A 2 -51.44 74.57 37.87
N ASP A 3 -51.69 73.54 37.06
CA ASP A 3 -51.22 73.42 35.66
C ASP A 3 -49.74 73.70 35.41
N LEU A 4 -49.05 72.71 34.83
CA LEU A 4 -48.69 72.79 33.40
C LEU A 4 -48.13 71.44 32.89
N ALA A 5 -49.04 70.73 32.22
CA ALA A 5 -48.93 69.95 30.98
C ALA A 5 -47.61 69.22 30.56
N PRO A 6 -47.75 68.01 29.98
CA PRO A 6 -46.64 67.16 29.55
C PRO A 6 -46.08 67.54 28.17
N ALA A 7 -44.75 67.53 28.03
CA ALA A 7 -44.08 67.69 26.74
C ALA A 7 -44.15 66.39 25.89
N PRO A 8 -44.16 66.51 24.55
CA PRO A 8 -44.95 65.62 23.69
C PRO A 8 -44.27 64.30 23.33
N ARG A 9 -45.12 63.27 23.19
CA ARG A 9 -44.82 62.01 22.49
C ARG A 9 -44.31 62.34 21.08
N ARG A 10 -43.05 62.01 20.80
CA ARG A 10 -42.61 61.83 19.42
C ARG A 10 -43.23 60.55 18.89
N THR A 11 -44.24 60.74 18.05
CA THR A 11 -44.79 59.77 17.14
C THR A 11 -43.67 59.05 16.39
N SER A 12 -43.71 57.72 16.45
CA SER A 12 -42.93 56.86 15.58
C SER A 12 -43.53 56.96 14.17
N PRO A 13 -42.76 57.37 13.14
CA PRO A 13 -43.10 57.02 11.77
C PRO A 13 -42.59 55.60 11.54
N ASP A 14 -43.54 54.69 11.49
CA ASP A 14 -43.34 53.36 10.93
C ASP A 14 -42.97 53.49 9.43
N GLY A 15 -42.15 52.55 8.93
CA GLY A 15 -41.97 52.35 7.49
C GLY A 15 -40.77 53.02 6.82
N SER A 16 -39.58 52.44 6.97
CA SER A 16 -38.73 52.07 5.81
C SER A 16 -37.47 51.29 6.24
N GLY A 17 -37.49 50.00 5.95
CA GLY A 17 -36.31 49.35 5.36
C GLY A 17 -35.04 49.26 6.19
N ARG A 18 -35.09 48.98 7.49
CA ARG A 18 -34.00 48.15 8.07
C ARG A 18 -34.29 46.72 7.68
N ALA A 19 -33.89 46.37 6.46
CA ALA A 19 -33.65 45.00 6.08
C ALA A 19 -32.87 44.37 7.23
N ARG A 20 -33.54 43.52 8.02
CA ARG A 20 -32.85 42.54 8.86
C ARG A 20 -31.89 41.86 7.89
N ALA A 21 -30.61 42.13 8.04
CA ALA A 21 -29.57 41.32 7.43
C ALA A 21 -29.66 39.95 8.12
N GLY A 22 -30.67 39.18 7.72
CA GLY A 22 -30.76 37.75 7.96
C GLY A 22 -29.68 37.09 7.15
N GLY A 23 -28.42 37.27 7.56
CA GLY A 23 -27.40 36.30 7.27
C GLY A 23 -27.82 35.05 8.00
N SER A 24 -28.42 34.10 7.30
CA SER A 24 -28.66 32.77 7.82
C SER A 24 -27.32 32.18 8.23
N HIS A 25 -26.98 32.31 9.52
CA HIS A 25 -25.87 31.63 10.16
C HIS A 25 -26.22 30.14 10.33
N GLY A 26 -26.61 29.51 9.22
CA GLY A 26 -26.84 28.08 9.10
C GLY A 26 -25.54 27.35 8.73
N HIS A 27 -25.50 26.06 9.08
CA HIS A 27 -24.44 25.13 8.71
C HIS A 27 -23.99 25.32 7.25
N TRP A 28 -22.68 25.45 7.00
CA TRP A 28 -22.14 25.54 5.65
C TRP A 28 -21.22 24.36 5.38
N ALA A 29 -21.83 23.26 4.97
CA ALA A 29 -21.18 21.96 4.72
C ALA A 29 -19.87 22.08 3.93
N LEU A 30 -19.89 22.73 2.75
CA LEU A 30 -18.72 22.89 1.88
C LEU A 30 -17.56 23.66 2.51
N ARG A 31 -17.83 24.53 3.48
CA ARG A 31 -16.77 25.24 4.20
C ARG A 31 -16.15 24.36 5.28
N ASP A 32 -16.98 23.63 6.03
CA ASP A 32 -16.59 23.04 7.30
C ASP A 32 -16.27 21.53 7.23
N GLN A 33 -16.82 20.79 6.27
CA GLN A 33 -16.71 19.32 6.20
C GLN A 33 -15.55 18.78 5.34
N PRO A 34 -15.22 19.33 4.15
CA PRO A 34 -14.25 18.70 3.26
C PRO A 34 -12.84 18.57 3.85
N ALA A 35 -12.35 19.58 4.58
CA ALA A 35 -11.05 19.49 5.23
C ALA A 35 -10.97 18.32 6.24
N LEU A 36 -12.07 18.05 6.95
CA LEU A 36 -12.16 16.89 7.85
C LEU A 36 -12.21 15.57 7.07
N LEU A 37 -13.00 15.51 6.00
CA LEU A 37 -13.08 14.34 5.12
C LEU A 37 -11.69 13.97 4.58
N TRP A 38 -10.92 14.95 4.09
CA TRP A 38 -9.57 14.73 3.60
C TRP A 38 -8.62 14.18 4.66
N LEU A 39 -8.71 14.67 5.90
CA LEU A 39 -7.91 14.13 7.01
C LEU A 39 -8.31 12.69 7.36
N VAL A 40 -9.60 12.36 7.33
CA VAL A 40 -10.06 10.97 7.53
C VAL A 40 -9.55 10.07 6.40
N LEU A 41 -9.67 10.51 5.14
CA LEU A 41 -9.17 9.76 3.99
C LEU A 41 -7.65 9.56 4.04
N ALA A 42 -6.88 10.55 4.51
CA ALA A 42 -5.45 10.39 4.73
C ALA A 42 -5.13 9.32 5.79
N LEU A 43 -5.91 9.23 6.87
CA LEU A 43 -5.76 8.17 7.88
C LEU A 43 -6.14 6.79 7.34
N VAL A 44 -7.24 6.70 6.60
CA VAL A 44 -7.64 5.45 5.93
C VAL A 44 -6.55 5.00 4.96
N MET A 45 -6.06 5.91 4.13
CA MET A 45 -4.95 5.63 3.20
C MET A 45 -3.70 5.15 3.94
N THR A 46 -3.38 5.74 5.11
CA THR A 46 -2.26 5.28 5.95
C THR A 46 -2.46 3.83 6.43
N ALA A 47 -3.69 3.43 6.75
CA ALA A 47 -3.99 2.06 7.20
C ALA A 47 -3.92 1.03 6.06
N ILE A 48 -4.37 1.39 4.85
CA ILE A 48 -4.40 0.49 3.69
C ILE A 48 -3.19 0.63 2.76
N HIS A 49 -2.22 1.49 3.11
CA HIS A 49 -1.07 1.83 2.26
C HIS A 49 -0.25 0.64 1.72
N PRO A 50 -0.14 -0.53 2.39
CA PRO A 50 0.58 -1.68 1.84
C PRO A 50 -0.12 -2.29 0.63
N PHE A 51 -1.45 -2.14 0.53
CA PHE A 51 -2.28 -2.68 -0.53
C PHE A 51 -2.58 -1.68 -1.64
N VAL A 52 -2.08 -0.45 -1.52
CA VAL A 52 -2.35 0.64 -2.46
C VAL A 52 -1.04 1.14 -3.05
N ALA A 53 -0.89 0.93 -4.36
CA ALA A 53 0.21 1.49 -5.13
C ALA A 53 0.19 3.03 -5.06
N GLU A 54 1.36 3.66 -5.11
CA GLU A 54 1.51 5.13 -4.98
C GLU A 54 0.92 5.75 -3.70
N SER A 55 0.75 4.94 -2.63
CA SER A 55 0.18 5.40 -1.37
C SER A 55 0.92 6.59 -0.76
N ARG A 56 2.24 6.68 -0.94
CA ARG A 56 3.05 7.84 -0.51
C ARG A 56 2.63 9.14 -1.21
N TRP A 57 2.48 9.11 -2.53
CA TRP A 57 2.02 10.26 -3.30
C TRP A 57 0.59 10.66 -2.90
N LEU A 58 -0.30 9.67 -2.75
CA LEU A 58 -1.69 9.87 -2.32
C LEU A 58 -1.77 10.53 -0.94
N MET A 59 -1.03 10.03 0.05
CA MET A 59 -1.02 10.60 1.40
C MET A 59 -0.54 12.06 1.41
N VAL A 60 0.52 12.38 0.65
CA VAL A 60 1.02 13.76 0.52
C VAL A 60 -0.06 14.68 -0.03
N HIS A 61 -0.75 14.27 -1.10
CA HIS A 61 -1.73 15.10 -1.77
C HIS A 61 -3.08 15.15 -1.05
N LEU A 62 -3.51 14.09 -0.35
CA LEU A 62 -4.68 14.13 0.52
C LEU A 62 -4.53 15.21 1.62
N VAL A 63 -3.33 15.35 2.18
CA VAL A 63 -3.05 16.37 3.20
C VAL A 63 -2.83 17.75 2.58
N LEU A 64 -1.93 17.89 1.60
CA LEU A 64 -1.51 19.20 1.06
C LEU A 64 -2.52 19.78 0.07
N LEU A 65 -2.94 19.00 -0.94
CA LEU A 65 -3.90 19.42 -1.96
C LEU A 65 -5.35 19.30 -1.45
N GLY A 66 -5.68 18.26 -0.69
CA GLY A 66 -7.00 18.10 -0.09
C GLY A 66 -7.20 19.02 1.11
N ALA A 67 -6.71 18.60 2.28
CA ALA A 67 -7.06 19.24 3.55
C ALA A 67 -6.54 20.68 3.68
N LEU A 68 -5.24 20.90 3.41
CA LEU A 68 -4.58 22.19 3.62
C LEU A 68 -5.02 23.24 2.59
N THR A 69 -5.05 22.91 1.30
CA THR A 69 -5.49 23.85 0.26
C THR A 69 -6.97 24.22 0.43
N HIS A 70 -7.85 23.28 0.81
CA HIS A 70 -9.23 23.60 1.18
C HIS A 70 -9.29 24.59 2.35
N ALA A 71 -8.49 24.36 3.39
CA ALA A 71 -8.39 25.28 4.53
C ALA A 71 -7.87 26.66 4.11
N ILE A 72 -6.85 26.74 3.25
CA ILE A 72 -6.31 28.01 2.74
C ILE A 72 -7.41 28.80 2.02
N MET A 73 -8.18 28.17 1.15
CA MET A 73 -9.26 28.82 0.39
C MET A 73 -10.35 29.40 1.31
N VAL A 74 -10.75 28.63 2.33
CA VAL A 74 -11.73 29.06 3.34
C VAL A 74 -11.19 30.20 4.21
N TRP A 75 -10.02 30.00 4.82
CA TRP A 75 -9.52 30.89 5.86
C TRP A 75 -8.89 32.16 5.30
N SER A 76 -8.27 32.14 4.12
CA SER A 76 -7.79 33.36 3.46
C SER A 76 -8.93 34.31 3.12
N THR A 77 -10.10 33.78 2.71
CA THR A 77 -11.33 34.58 2.55
C THR A 77 -11.75 35.21 3.87
N HIS A 78 -11.82 34.40 4.94
CA HIS A 78 -12.22 34.86 6.27
C HIS A 78 -11.30 35.97 6.80
N PHE A 79 -9.98 35.77 6.75
CA PHE A 79 -9.01 36.78 7.18
C PHE A 79 -9.06 38.04 6.33
N THR A 80 -9.22 37.91 5.01
CA THR A 80 -9.33 39.08 4.13
C THR A 80 -10.56 39.92 4.48
N GLN A 81 -11.69 39.28 4.77
CA GLN A 81 -12.90 39.95 5.24
C GLN A 81 -12.68 40.65 6.59
N ALA A 82 -12.06 39.96 7.54
CA ALA A 82 -11.79 40.50 8.87
C ALA A 82 -10.84 41.70 8.85
N LEU A 83 -9.81 41.67 7.99
CA LEU A 83 -8.76 42.70 7.93
C LEU A 83 -9.14 43.91 7.10
N LEU A 84 -9.84 43.73 5.97
CA LEU A 84 -10.12 44.83 5.03
C LEU A 84 -11.46 45.55 5.29
N LYS A 85 -12.36 44.99 6.12
CA LYS A 85 -13.68 45.58 6.44
C LYS A 85 -14.47 46.02 5.19
N ASN A 86 -14.45 45.19 4.15
CA ASN A 86 -15.06 45.49 2.85
C ASN A 86 -16.60 45.56 2.90
N ARG A 87 -17.20 46.20 1.89
CA ARG A 87 -18.67 46.25 1.70
C ARG A 87 -19.27 44.84 1.65
N PRO A 88 -20.43 44.59 2.30
CA PRO A 88 -21.17 43.34 2.13
C PRO A 88 -21.59 43.18 0.66
N GLY A 89 -21.30 42.03 0.04
CA GLY A 89 -21.71 41.71 -1.35
C GLY A 89 -20.56 41.45 -2.32
N LEU A 90 -19.33 41.87 -2.01
CA LEU A 90 -18.15 41.43 -2.77
C LEU A 90 -17.87 39.97 -2.41
N ASP A 91 -18.22 39.06 -3.33
CA ASP A 91 -18.09 37.61 -3.23
C ASP A 91 -19.03 36.96 -2.20
N ASP A 92 -20.23 36.66 -2.69
CA ASP A 92 -21.33 36.05 -1.94
C ASP A 92 -21.10 34.55 -1.67
N ARG A 93 -22.00 33.95 -0.89
CA ARG A 93 -21.90 32.53 -0.50
C ARG A 93 -21.97 31.60 -1.72
N ARG A 94 -22.70 31.97 -2.77
CA ARG A 94 -22.83 31.17 -3.99
C ARG A 94 -21.51 31.13 -4.75
N ALA A 95 -20.90 32.28 -5.02
CA ALA A 95 -19.59 32.34 -5.67
C ALA A 95 -18.50 31.60 -4.88
N GLN A 96 -18.49 31.73 -3.55
CA GLN A 96 -17.59 30.96 -2.68
C GLN A 96 -17.83 29.45 -2.80
N SER A 97 -19.08 29.01 -2.79
CA SER A 97 -19.43 27.58 -2.87
C SER A 97 -19.05 26.97 -4.23
N ILE A 98 -19.22 27.72 -5.33
CA ILE A 98 -18.79 27.28 -6.67
C ILE A 98 -17.27 27.06 -6.70
N ARG A 99 -16.48 27.99 -6.15
CA ARG A 99 -15.01 27.83 -6.09
C ARG A 99 -14.58 26.63 -5.25
N LEU A 100 -15.22 26.41 -4.10
CA LEU A 100 -14.92 25.24 -3.25
C LEU A 100 -15.32 23.92 -3.92
N TRP A 101 -16.42 23.91 -4.68
CA TRP A 101 -16.81 22.74 -5.49
C TRP A 101 -15.82 22.45 -6.61
N LEU A 102 -15.38 23.47 -7.34
CA LEU A 102 -14.36 23.32 -8.38
C LEU A 102 -13.05 22.77 -7.80
N LEU A 103 -12.63 23.27 -6.63
CA LEU A 103 -11.47 22.74 -5.92
C LEU A 103 -11.66 21.27 -5.54
N LEU A 104 -12.81 20.90 -4.97
CA LEU A 104 -13.12 19.53 -4.56
C LEU A 104 -13.12 18.58 -5.77
N ALA A 105 -13.86 18.91 -6.82
CA ALA A 105 -13.94 18.12 -8.04
C ALA A 105 -12.57 17.97 -8.72
N GLY A 106 -11.83 19.08 -8.85
CA GLY A 106 -10.48 19.05 -9.41
C GLY A 106 -9.51 18.20 -8.59
N THR A 107 -9.57 18.31 -7.27
CA THR A 107 -8.74 17.49 -6.36
C THR A 107 -9.05 16.01 -6.51
N VAL A 108 -10.33 15.62 -6.53
CA VAL A 108 -10.74 14.22 -6.74
C VAL A 108 -10.24 13.70 -8.08
N LEU A 109 -10.41 14.47 -9.16
CA LEU A 109 -9.92 14.07 -10.48
C LEU A 109 -8.40 13.90 -10.50
N THR A 110 -7.63 14.79 -9.88
CA THR A 110 -6.17 14.62 -9.77
C THR A 110 -5.79 13.39 -8.93
N LEU A 111 -6.47 13.15 -7.81
CA LEU A 111 -6.22 12.00 -6.94
C LEU A 111 -6.62 10.66 -7.58
N VAL A 112 -7.51 10.66 -8.58
CA VAL A 112 -7.87 9.46 -9.37
C VAL A 112 -6.98 9.33 -10.60
N GLY A 113 -6.76 10.43 -11.33
CA GLY A 113 -6.03 10.43 -12.60
C GLY A 113 -4.57 10.01 -12.46
N VAL A 114 -3.88 10.43 -11.39
CA VAL A 114 -2.46 10.08 -11.21
C VAL A 114 -2.27 8.60 -10.90
N PRO A 115 -2.93 7.99 -9.89
CA PRO A 115 -2.76 6.57 -9.61
C PRO A 115 -3.29 5.64 -10.71
N THR A 116 -4.21 6.11 -11.56
CA THR A 116 -4.72 5.32 -12.69
C THR A 116 -3.93 5.53 -13.98
N ALA A 117 -2.84 6.34 -13.95
CA ALA A 117 -2.07 6.73 -15.13
C ALA A 117 -2.90 7.39 -16.25
N LEU A 118 -4.10 7.89 -15.95
CA LEU A 118 -4.97 8.58 -16.92
C LEU A 118 -4.63 10.07 -16.96
N TRP A 119 -3.58 10.41 -17.70
CA TRP A 119 -3.09 11.79 -17.79
C TRP A 119 -4.15 12.84 -18.16
N PRO A 120 -5.10 12.59 -19.11
CA PRO A 120 -6.17 13.55 -19.39
C PRO A 120 -7.05 13.88 -18.17
N ILE A 121 -7.28 12.90 -17.30
CA ILE A 121 -8.03 13.09 -16.04
C ILE A 121 -7.20 13.93 -15.06
N THR A 122 -5.89 13.65 -14.95
CA THR A 122 -4.96 14.45 -14.14
C THR A 122 -4.93 15.91 -14.58
N LEU A 123 -4.82 16.15 -15.89
CA LEU A 123 -4.83 17.49 -16.48
C LEU A 123 -6.16 18.20 -16.21
N ALA A 124 -7.29 17.53 -16.43
CA ALA A 124 -8.61 18.09 -16.13
C ALA A 124 -8.73 18.49 -14.65
N GLY A 125 -8.26 17.62 -13.74
CA GLY A 125 -8.22 17.90 -12.31
C GLY A 125 -7.37 19.12 -11.97
N ALA A 126 -6.14 19.18 -12.48
CA ALA A 126 -5.22 20.30 -12.27
C ALA A 126 -5.76 21.63 -12.82
N CYS A 127 -6.43 21.61 -13.98
CA CYS A 127 -7.10 22.76 -14.57
C CYS A 127 -8.25 23.26 -13.67
N LEU A 128 -9.11 22.37 -13.16
CA LEU A 128 -10.21 22.75 -12.27
C LEU A 128 -9.72 23.36 -10.95
N VAL A 129 -8.69 22.76 -10.34
CA VAL A 129 -8.01 23.31 -9.16
C VAL A 129 -7.44 24.71 -9.47
N SER A 130 -6.79 24.87 -10.61
CA SER A 130 -6.20 26.14 -11.04
C SER A 130 -7.28 27.21 -11.24
N VAL A 131 -8.39 26.89 -11.90
CA VAL A 131 -9.53 27.80 -12.09
C VAL A 131 -10.13 28.21 -10.74
N ALA A 132 -10.29 27.27 -9.80
CA ALA A 132 -10.78 27.58 -8.45
C ALA A 132 -9.88 28.60 -7.74
N VAL A 133 -8.55 28.44 -7.83
CA VAL A 133 -7.60 29.31 -7.15
C VAL A 133 -7.38 30.65 -7.88
N ILE A 134 -7.37 30.68 -9.21
CA ILE A 134 -7.31 31.93 -10.00
C ILE A 134 -8.51 32.81 -9.68
N THR A 135 -9.72 32.23 -9.71
CA THR A 135 -10.94 32.98 -9.39
C THR A 135 -10.95 33.49 -7.95
N HIS A 136 -10.34 32.74 -7.02
CA HIS A 136 -10.10 33.19 -5.65
C HIS A 136 -9.08 34.34 -5.58
N GLY A 137 -7.95 34.25 -6.28
CA GLY A 137 -6.97 35.34 -6.38
C GLY A 137 -7.56 36.63 -6.94
N VAL A 138 -8.37 36.55 -8.00
CA VAL A 138 -9.11 37.70 -8.57
C VAL A 138 -10.04 38.32 -7.54
N GLN A 139 -10.75 37.49 -6.76
CA GLN A 139 -11.60 37.95 -5.66
C GLN A 139 -10.79 38.68 -4.59
N LEU A 140 -9.61 38.18 -4.23
CA LEU A 140 -8.72 38.82 -3.24
C LEU A 140 -8.21 40.17 -3.74
N VAL A 141 -7.85 40.27 -5.02
CA VAL A 141 -7.44 41.54 -5.66
C VAL A 141 -8.59 42.55 -5.69
N ARG A 142 -9.80 42.13 -6.06
CA ARG A 142 -11.00 43.01 -6.04
C ARG A 142 -11.26 43.53 -4.63
N ARG A 143 -11.17 42.66 -3.63
CA ARG A 143 -11.29 43.03 -2.20
C ARG A 143 -10.20 44.00 -1.78
N LEU A 144 -8.96 43.79 -2.20
CA LEU A 144 -7.84 44.66 -1.88
C LEU A 144 -7.99 46.05 -2.52
N ARG A 145 -8.44 46.13 -3.78
CA ARG A 145 -8.67 47.40 -4.48
C ARG A 145 -9.84 48.20 -3.89
N GLY A 146 -10.90 47.52 -3.44
CA GLY A 146 -12.08 48.17 -2.86
C GLY A 146 -11.99 48.53 -1.37
N ALA A 147 -10.90 48.17 -0.68
CA ALA A 147 -10.72 48.42 0.75
C ALA A 147 -10.19 49.84 1.03
N LEU A 148 -10.57 50.42 2.17
CA LEU A 148 -9.93 51.63 2.70
C LEU A 148 -8.47 51.31 3.14
N PRO A 149 -7.59 52.32 3.26
CA PRO A 149 -6.23 52.10 3.77
C PRO A 149 -6.26 51.46 5.15
N GLY A 150 -5.47 50.39 5.34
CA GLY A 150 -5.45 49.62 6.58
C GLY A 150 -4.11 48.92 6.78
N ARG A 151 -3.68 48.87 8.04
CA ARG A 151 -2.35 48.42 8.54
C ARG A 151 -1.96 46.97 8.17
N PHE A 152 -2.87 46.18 7.59
CA PHE A 152 -2.63 44.77 7.28
C PHE A 152 -3.06 44.37 5.86
N ARG A 153 -3.13 45.34 4.94
CA ARG A 153 -3.29 45.06 3.51
C ARG A 153 -2.16 44.19 2.95
N VAL A 154 -0.98 44.23 3.59
CA VAL A 154 0.17 43.41 3.22
C VAL A 154 -0.15 41.91 3.30
N THR A 155 -0.87 41.43 4.33
CA THR A 155 -1.27 40.02 4.45
C THR A 155 -2.06 39.53 3.24
N VAL A 156 -2.94 40.37 2.69
CA VAL A 156 -3.72 40.01 1.50
C VAL A 156 -2.85 39.97 0.25
N ARG A 157 -1.78 40.78 0.17
CA ARG A 157 -0.79 40.69 -0.93
C ARG A 157 -0.03 39.36 -0.92
N TYR A 158 0.27 38.82 0.26
CA TYR A 158 0.83 37.47 0.38
C TYR A 158 -0.13 36.41 -0.17
N TYR A 159 -1.43 36.49 0.16
CA TYR A 159 -2.43 35.56 -0.40
C TYR A 159 -2.59 35.68 -1.92
N VAL A 160 -2.54 36.90 -2.46
CA VAL A 160 -2.60 37.12 -3.91
C VAL A 160 -1.36 36.53 -4.59
N ALA A 161 -0.16 36.74 -4.01
CA ALA A 161 1.07 36.15 -4.54
C ALA A 161 1.03 34.61 -4.45
N ALA A 162 0.54 34.05 -3.34
CA ALA A 162 0.33 32.62 -3.20
C ALA A 162 -0.60 32.06 -4.29
N ALA A 163 -1.72 32.74 -4.57
CA ALA A 163 -2.69 32.31 -5.57
C ALA A 163 -2.14 32.26 -7.01
N VAL A 164 -1.04 32.97 -7.30
CA VAL A 164 -0.33 32.85 -8.59
C VAL A 164 0.53 31.59 -8.64
N ALA A 165 1.10 31.16 -7.50
CA ALA A 165 1.98 30.00 -7.45
C ALA A 165 1.24 28.68 -7.71
N LEU A 166 0.01 28.53 -7.21
CA LEU A 166 -0.68 27.24 -7.32
C LEU A 166 -0.97 26.80 -8.77
N PRO A 167 -1.51 27.64 -9.68
CA PRO A 167 -1.67 27.23 -11.08
C PRO A 167 -0.36 26.81 -11.75
N VAL A 168 0.73 27.54 -11.47
CA VAL A 168 2.06 27.24 -12.01
C VAL A 168 2.55 25.88 -11.53
N GLY A 169 2.51 25.64 -10.22
CA GLY A 169 2.97 24.35 -9.70
C GLY A 169 1.99 23.20 -10.00
N ALA A 170 0.68 23.45 -10.14
CA ALA A 170 -0.27 22.45 -10.60
C ALA A 170 0.03 22.02 -12.05
N GLY A 171 0.45 22.96 -12.89
CA GLY A 171 1.03 22.67 -14.21
C GLY A 171 2.23 21.74 -14.11
N PHE A 172 3.24 22.08 -13.28
CA PHE A 172 4.40 21.20 -13.06
C PHE A 172 3.99 19.81 -12.55
N GLY A 173 3.01 19.73 -11.66
CA GLY A 173 2.49 18.47 -11.12
C GLY A 173 1.81 17.61 -12.17
N ALA A 174 0.99 18.22 -13.04
CA ALA A 174 0.37 17.51 -14.16
C ALA A 174 1.41 17.05 -15.20
N THR A 175 2.48 17.82 -15.43
CA THR A 175 3.59 17.42 -16.30
C THR A 175 4.40 16.27 -15.70
N LEU A 176 4.62 16.26 -14.38
CA LEU A 176 5.31 15.14 -13.70
C LEU A 176 4.60 13.79 -13.88
N ALA A 177 3.29 13.81 -14.09
CA ALA A 177 2.50 12.61 -14.34
C ALA A 177 2.65 12.03 -15.77
N LEU A 178 3.49 12.62 -16.64
CA LEU A 178 3.79 12.11 -17.99
C LEU A 178 4.89 11.05 -18.04
N GLY A 179 5.58 10.76 -16.93
CA GLY A 179 6.72 9.84 -16.93
C GLY A 179 7.96 10.44 -17.61
N LEU A 180 8.56 11.46 -16.99
CA LEU A 180 9.70 12.20 -17.54
C LEU A 180 11.05 11.53 -17.20
N THR A 181 12.10 11.81 -18.01
CA THR A 181 13.50 11.45 -17.74
C THR A 181 14.02 12.06 -16.44
N ASP A 182 15.12 11.56 -15.86
CA ASP A 182 15.52 11.90 -14.49
C ASP A 182 15.90 13.37 -14.33
N VAL A 183 16.57 13.92 -15.34
CA VAL A 183 16.94 15.33 -15.38
C VAL A 183 15.67 16.19 -15.30
N TRP A 184 14.68 15.92 -16.17
CA TRP A 184 13.43 16.68 -16.17
C TRP A 184 12.56 16.39 -14.95
N HIS A 185 12.53 15.14 -14.49
CA HIS A 185 11.79 14.73 -13.31
C HIS A 185 12.32 15.44 -12.06
N GLY A 186 13.62 15.43 -11.80
CA GLY A 186 14.21 16.12 -10.64
C GLY A 186 14.02 17.63 -10.69
N ARG A 187 14.22 18.25 -11.86
CA ARG A 187 14.00 19.70 -12.07
C ARG A 187 12.55 20.09 -11.82
N LEU A 188 11.61 19.35 -12.40
CA LEU A 188 10.19 19.62 -12.22
C LEU A 188 9.68 19.23 -10.83
N LEU A 189 10.24 18.20 -10.19
CA LEU A 189 9.91 17.83 -8.81
C LEU A 189 10.29 18.95 -7.85
N LEU A 190 11.51 19.49 -7.98
CA LEU A 190 11.93 20.65 -7.20
C LEU A 190 11.06 21.87 -7.51
N ALA A 191 10.82 22.17 -8.80
CA ALA A 191 9.99 23.30 -9.22
C ALA A 191 8.55 23.18 -8.69
N HIS A 192 7.91 22.02 -8.84
CA HIS A 192 6.58 21.71 -8.31
C HIS A 192 6.56 21.87 -6.79
N THR A 193 7.44 21.17 -6.10
CA THR A 193 7.43 21.11 -4.63
C THR A 193 7.71 22.48 -4.03
N MET A 194 8.67 23.24 -4.55
CA MET A 194 8.99 24.57 -4.03
C MET A 194 7.93 25.60 -4.40
N THR A 195 7.33 25.52 -5.59
CA THR A 195 6.20 26.38 -5.95
C THR A 195 5.00 26.13 -5.04
N MET A 196 4.70 24.88 -4.72
CA MET A 196 3.63 24.52 -3.79
C MET A 196 3.96 24.90 -2.34
N LEU A 197 5.13 24.49 -1.86
CA LEU A 197 5.52 24.62 -0.46
C LEU A 197 5.87 26.06 -0.09
N LEU A 198 6.69 26.74 -0.89
CA LEU A 198 7.17 28.09 -0.60
C LEU A 198 6.23 29.17 -1.15
N GLY A 199 5.62 28.91 -2.30
CA GLY A 199 4.69 29.82 -2.96
C GLY A 199 3.29 29.71 -2.39
N TRP A 200 2.58 28.62 -2.68
CA TRP A 200 1.18 28.48 -2.26
C TRP A 200 1.03 28.40 -0.74
N VAL A 201 1.69 27.45 -0.09
CA VAL A 201 1.59 27.24 1.37
C VAL A 201 2.40 28.31 2.12
N GLY A 202 3.67 28.49 1.79
CA GLY A 202 4.61 29.34 2.50
C GLY A 202 4.21 30.82 2.54
N LEU A 203 3.84 31.40 1.38
CA LEU A 203 3.35 32.79 1.36
C LEU A 203 2.01 32.92 2.10
N THR A 204 1.13 31.93 2.00
CA THR A 204 -0.11 31.95 2.78
C THR A 204 0.18 31.95 4.28
N VAL A 205 1.01 31.04 4.76
CA VAL A 205 1.37 30.90 6.18
C VAL A 205 2.06 32.16 6.70
N THR A 206 3.06 32.68 5.99
CA THR A 206 3.77 33.90 6.38
C THR A 206 2.84 35.12 6.41
N GLY A 207 1.91 35.23 5.46
CA GLY A 207 0.87 36.26 5.46
C GLY A 207 -0.08 36.15 6.65
N THR A 208 -0.59 34.94 6.92
CA THR A 208 -1.56 34.66 8.00
C THR A 208 -0.95 34.85 9.38
N LEU A 209 0.26 34.33 9.61
CA LEU A 209 0.89 34.34 10.93
C LEU A 209 1.26 35.73 11.42
N LEU A 210 1.42 36.71 10.53
CA LEU A 210 1.64 38.10 10.90
C LEU A 210 0.57 38.62 11.89
N THR A 211 -0.68 38.17 11.72
CA THR A 211 -1.81 38.58 12.56
C THR A 211 -2.30 37.45 13.45
N LEU A 212 -2.32 36.21 12.95
CA LEU A 212 -2.83 35.06 13.70
C LEU A 212 -1.92 34.70 14.87
N TRP A 213 -0.59 34.75 14.70
CA TRP A 213 0.36 34.33 15.74
C TRP A 213 0.29 35.18 17.02
N PRO A 214 0.34 36.53 16.95
CA PRO A 214 0.13 37.36 18.14
C PRO A 214 -1.26 37.18 18.76
N THR A 215 -2.27 36.89 17.93
CA THR A 215 -3.65 36.66 18.41
C THR A 215 -3.75 35.38 19.23
N MET A 216 -3.14 34.27 18.75
CA MET A 216 -3.07 33.01 19.49
C MET A 216 -2.29 33.16 20.80
N LEU A 217 -1.17 33.88 20.78
CA LEU A 217 -0.37 34.16 21.98
C LEU A 217 -0.99 35.22 22.90
N ARG A 218 -2.05 35.90 22.47
CA ARG A 218 -2.71 37.00 23.17
C ARG A 218 -1.76 38.17 23.48
N THR A 219 -0.82 38.43 22.57
CA THR A 219 0.20 39.49 22.65
C THR A 219 -0.08 40.61 21.65
N ARG A 220 0.56 41.78 21.83
CA ARG A 220 0.47 42.86 20.85
C ARG A 220 1.31 42.53 19.61
N ILE A 221 0.82 42.92 18.45
CA ILE A 221 1.59 42.86 17.19
C ILE A 221 2.81 43.79 17.33
N ALA A 222 3.99 43.30 16.98
CA ALA A 222 5.23 44.06 17.08
C ALA A 222 5.19 45.31 16.18
N ALA A 223 5.71 46.44 16.66
CA ALA A 223 5.73 47.71 15.91
C ALA A 223 6.31 47.59 14.48
N PRO A 224 7.45 46.91 14.24
CA PRO A 224 8.03 46.80 12.90
C PRO A 224 7.39 45.71 12.03
N ALA A 225 6.36 44.98 12.51
CA ALA A 225 5.88 43.76 11.86
C ALA A 225 5.40 44.00 10.42
N GLU A 226 4.60 45.05 10.21
CA GLU A 226 4.09 45.42 8.88
C GLU A 226 5.20 45.83 7.92
N ARG A 227 6.15 46.64 8.38
CA ARG A 227 7.31 47.10 7.58
C ARG A 227 8.15 45.90 7.14
N ARG A 228 8.49 45.01 8.07
CA ARG A 228 9.30 43.82 7.77
C ARG A 228 8.57 42.85 6.84
N ALA A 229 7.27 42.62 7.03
CA ALA A 229 6.47 41.82 6.11
C ALA A 229 6.42 42.42 4.70
N THR A 230 6.32 43.75 4.59
CA THR A 230 6.31 44.44 3.30
C THR A 230 7.66 44.34 2.59
N GLN A 231 8.77 44.42 3.34
CA GLN A 231 10.13 44.29 2.81
C GLN A 231 10.49 42.86 2.42
N ALA A 232 9.99 41.86 3.15
CA ALA A 232 10.30 40.45 2.89
C ALA A 232 9.59 39.91 1.64
N LEU A 233 8.36 40.37 1.34
CA LEU A 233 7.54 39.80 0.26
C LEU A 233 8.22 39.81 -1.12
N PRO A 234 8.81 40.93 -1.60
CA PRO A 234 9.53 40.93 -2.88
C PRO A 234 10.71 39.96 -2.87
N GLY A 235 11.44 39.87 -1.76
CA GLY A 235 12.56 38.93 -1.58
C GLY A 235 12.11 37.47 -1.68
N LEU A 236 11.00 37.11 -1.00
CA LEU A 236 10.42 35.76 -1.06
C LEU A 236 9.95 35.39 -2.48
N ILE A 237 9.28 36.31 -3.18
CA ILE A 237 8.80 36.08 -4.56
C ILE A 237 9.97 35.96 -5.54
N CYS A 238 10.94 36.88 -5.46
CA CYS A 238 12.12 36.86 -6.32
C CYS A 238 12.95 35.61 -6.09
N ALA A 239 13.21 35.24 -4.84
CA ALA A 239 13.89 34.01 -4.49
C ALA A 239 13.14 32.76 -4.99
N LEU A 240 11.81 32.72 -4.85
CA LEU A 240 11.02 31.61 -5.42
C LEU A 240 11.14 31.53 -6.95
N ALA A 241 11.03 32.67 -7.64
CA ALA A 241 11.15 32.72 -9.10
C ALA A 241 12.54 32.31 -9.58
N LEU A 242 13.60 32.76 -8.91
CA LEU A 242 14.99 32.35 -9.19
C LEU A 242 15.23 30.88 -8.85
N LEU A 243 14.60 30.37 -7.79
CA LEU A 243 14.72 28.96 -7.42
C LEU A 243 14.10 28.07 -8.51
N VAL A 244 12.86 28.38 -8.90
CA VAL A 244 12.12 27.65 -9.94
C VAL A 244 12.81 27.81 -11.29
N GLY A 245 13.20 29.03 -11.66
CA GLY A 245 13.95 29.31 -12.88
C GLY A 245 15.29 28.58 -12.90
N GLY A 246 16.02 28.57 -11.78
CA GLY A 246 17.26 27.82 -11.65
C GLY A 246 17.06 26.32 -11.84
N ALA A 247 15.99 25.75 -11.29
CA ALA A 247 15.67 24.34 -11.50
C ALA A 247 15.31 24.07 -12.98
N LEU A 248 14.42 24.88 -13.55
CA LEU A 248 13.96 24.74 -14.93
C LEU A 248 15.00 25.10 -15.99
N LEU A 249 16.08 25.80 -15.64
CA LEU A 249 17.20 26.13 -16.54
C LEU A 249 18.45 25.27 -16.27
N ASP A 250 18.34 24.25 -15.41
CA ASP A 250 19.44 23.38 -15.02
C ASP A 250 20.62 24.12 -14.34
N MET A 251 20.30 25.23 -13.66
CA MET A 251 21.25 26.03 -12.89
C MET A 251 21.12 25.71 -11.40
N ARG A 252 21.55 24.52 -10.98
CA ARG A 252 21.42 24.05 -9.57
C ARG A 252 21.98 25.04 -8.56
N TRP A 253 23.15 25.62 -8.83
CA TRP A 253 23.77 26.63 -7.96
C TRP A 253 22.87 27.86 -7.76
N LEU A 254 22.14 28.28 -8.81
CA LEU A 254 21.19 29.37 -8.71
C LEU A 254 20.02 28.99 -7.80
N SER A 255 19.52 27.75 -7.88
CA SER A 255 18.49 27.25 -6.96
C SER A 255 18.97 27.18 -5.52
N VAL A 256 20.23 26.82 -5.26
CA VAL A 256 20.84 26.85 -3.91
C VAL A 256 20.89 28.29 -3.39
N VAL A 257 21.47 29.22 -4.16
CA VAL A 257 21.58 30.64 -3.78
C VAL A 257 20.19 31.25 -3.57
N ALA A 258 19.23 30.91 -4.44
CA ALA A 258 17.86 31.37 -4.32
C ALA A 258 17.17 30.81 -3.07
N LEU A 259 17.38 29.54 -2.70
CA LEU A 259 16.84 28.97 -1.47
C LEU A 259 17.45 29.63 -0.22
N VAL A 260 18.75 29.93 -0.22
CA VAL A 260 19.40 30.72 0.84
C VAL A 260 18.81 32.13 0.90
N GLY A 261 18.60 32.78 -0.25
CA GLY A 261 17.94 34.08 -0.34
C GLY A 261 16.49 34.05 0.18
N TYR A 262 15.76 32.95 -0.06
CA TYR A 262 14.44 32.72 0.49
C TYR A 262 14.51 32.59 2.02
N LEU A 263 15.44 31.79 2.56
CA LEU A 263 15.65 31.63 4.00
C LEU A 263 16.07 32.94 4.68
N ALA A 264 16.91 33.75 4.03
CA ALA A 264 17.29 35.08 4.53
C ALA A 264 16.09 36.04 4.56
N SER A 265 15.26 36.04 3.51
CA SER A 265 14.01 36.80 3.46
C SER A 265 13.01 36.33 4.52
N LEU A 266 12.95 35.02 4.76
CA LEU A 266 12.13 34.41 5.80
C LEU A 266 12.64 34.76 7.19
N ALA A 267 13.96 34.78 7.42
CA ALA A 267 14.56 35.20 8.69
C ALA A 267 14.30 36.69 8.97
N TRP A 268 14.39 37.53 7.94
CA TRP A 268 13.99 38.94 8.01
C TRP A 268 12.53 39.09 8.43
N TRP A 269 11.63 38.33 7.80
CA TRP A 269 10.22 38.25 8.19
C TRP A 269 10.03 37.69 9.60
N ALA A 270 10.75 36.62 9.98
CA ALA A 270 10.60 35.89 11.23
C ALA A 270 10.84 36.79 12.45
N SER A 271 11.73 37.76 12.31
CA SER A 271 11.97 38.77 13.35
C SER A 271 10.73 39.59 13.73
N ALA A 272 9.70 39.66 12.88
CA ALA A 272 8.40 40.27 13.18
C ALA A 272 7.52 39.39 14.08
N VAL A 273 7.60 38.06 13.94
CA VAL A 273 6.77 37.08 14.65
C VAL A 273 7.44 36.51 15.89
N LEU A 274 8.77 36.58 15.99
CA LEU A 274 9.55 36.19 17.17
C LEU A 274 9.31 37.10 18.39
N SER A 275 9.06 38.40 18.17
CA SER A 275 8.81 39.35 19.27
C SER A 275 7.59 38.97 20.13
N PRO A 276 6.43 38.59 19.57
CA PRO A 276 5.30 38.00 20.31
C PRO A 276 5.69 36.83 21.22
N VAL A 277 6.47 35.87 20.73
CA VAL A 277 6.87 34.66 21.48
C VAL A 277 7.67 35.02 22.73
N ARG A 278 8.57 36.01 22.59
CA ARG A 278 9.38 36.50 23.71
C ARG A 278 8.54 37.18 24.79
N GLN A 279 7.36 37.72 24.45
CA GLN A 279 6.46 38.36 25.41
C GLN A 279 5.58 37.34 26.14
N ALA A 280 5.11 36.31 25.43
CA ALA A 280 4.31 35.24 26.02
C ALA A 280 4.65 33.91 25.35
N PRO A 281 5.23 32.94 26.10
CA PRO A 281 5.51 31.63 25.54
C PRO A 281 4.20 30.87 25.23
N PRO A 282 4.20 29.95 24.26
CA PRO A 282 3.03 29.14 23.94
C PRO A 282 2.56 28.33 25.15
N ARG A 283 1.31 28.55 25.56
CA ARG A 283 0.66 27.86 26.70
C ARG A 283 -0.58 27.08 26.33
N GLU A 284 -1.02 27.16 25.08
CA GLU A 284 -2.19 26.45 24.55
C GLU A 284 -1.69 25.52 23.42
N PHE A 285 -2.41 24.43 23.13
CA PHE A 285 -2.02 23.46 22.10
C PHE A 285 -1.83 24.12 20.73
N ALA A 286 -2.74 25.02 20.36
CA ALA A 286 -2.72 25.69 19.04
C ALA A 286 -1.41 26.44 18.75
N PRO A 287 -0.97 27.45 19.55
CA PRO A 287 0.29 28.13 19.30
C PRO A 287 1.51 27.21 19.48
N ALA A 288 1.45 26.20 20.36
CA ALA A 288 2.55 25.24 20.52
C ALA A 288 2.74 24.36 19.27
N SER A 289 1.63 23.81 18.73
CA SER A 289 1.62 22.99 17.51
C SER A 289 2.06 23.79 16.28
N VAL A 290 1.56 25.03 16.11
CA VAL A 290 1.98 25.89 15.01
C VAL A 290 3.46 26.27 15.16
N GLY A 291 3.95 26.53 16.38
CA GLY A 291 5.38 26.78 16.62
C GLY A 291 6.27 25.60 16.26
N ALA A 292 5.89 24.40 16.70
CA ALA A 292 6.59 23.16 16.34
C ALA A 292 6.57 22.91 14.83
N ALA A 293 5.43 23.15 14.17
CA ALA A 293 5.31 23.06 12.72
C ALA A 293 6.30 23.98 12.00
N LEU A 294 6.46 25.23 12.43
CA LEU A 294 7.41 26.17 11.82
C LEU A 294 8.87 25.71 11.99
N LEU A 295 9.22 25.10 13.13
CA LEU A 295 10.55 24.52 13.34
C LEU A 295 10.79 23.34 12.39
N TRP A 296 9.81 22.45 12.22
CA TRP A 296 9.88 21.37 11.23
C TRP A 296 9.89 21.87 9.80
N GLY A 297 9.17 22.96 9.50
CA GLY A 297 9.23 23.63 8.20
C GLY A 297 10.64 24.13 7.91
N LEU A 298 11.30 24.77 8.88
CA LEU A 298 12.71 25.17 8.74
C LEU A 298 13.62 23.95 8.55
N ALA A 299 13.44 22.90 9.36
CA ALA A 299 14.21 21.66 9.23
C ALA A 299 14.05 21.04 7.85
N ALA A 300 12.82 20.96 7.32
CA ALA A 300 12.55 20.48 5.96
C ALA A 300 13.26 21.32 4.90
N LEU A 301 13.25 22.65 5.02
CA LEU A 301 13.96 23.53 4.07
C LEU A 301 15.48 23.37 4.17
N THR A 302 16.02 23.17 5.36
CA THR A 302 17.43 22.84 5.55
C THR A 302 17.78 21.49 4.93
N MET A 303 16.91 20.47 5.05
CA MET A 303 17.10 19.18 4.40
C MET A 303 17.07 19.31 2.87
N VAL A 304 16.14 20.11 2.31
CA VAL A 304 16.11 20.41 0.87
C VAL A 304 17.39 21.13 0.44
N LEU A 305 17.83 22.14 1.19
CA LEU A 305 19.05 22.89 0.89
C LEU A 305 20.29 21.99 0.92
N TRP A 306 20.42 21.16 1.95
CA TRP A 306 21.54 20.23 2.09
C TRP A 306 21.58 19.23 0.94
N ARG A 307 20.43 18.65 0.57
CA ARG A 307 20.31 17.76 -0.59
C ARG A 307 20.63 18.48 -1.89
N LEU A 308 20.07 19.66 -2.11
CA LEU A 308 20.28 20.43 -3.34
C LEU A 308 21.74 20.87 -3.51
N ALA A 309 22.42 21.20 -2.41
CA ALA A 309 23.82 21.60 -2.43
C ALA A 309 24.78 20.41 -2.55
N GLY A 310 24.41 19.25 -1.98
CA GLY A 310 25.26 18.06 -1.93
C GLY A 310 25.04 17.04 -3.06
N ALA A 311 23.92 17.09 -3.78
CA ALA A 311 23.65 16.19 -4.90
C ALA A 311 24.67 16.39 -6.03
N SER A 312 25.11 15.32 -6.68
CA SER A 312 26.03 15.42 -7.83
C SER A 312 25.27 15.73 -9.12
N ASP A 313 24.05 15.19 -9.27
CA ASP A 313 23.10 15.44 -10.36
C ASP A 313 21.65 15.60 -9.86
N TRP A 314 20.65 15.49 -10.75
CA TRP A 314 19.22 15.56 -10.38
C TRP A 314 18.63 14.24 -9.91
N ALA A 315 19.20 13.10 -10.32
CA ALA A 315 18.78 11.78 -9.85
C ALA A 315 19.11 11.61 -8.36
N ASP A 316 20.33 11.98 -7.97
CA ASP A 316 20.79 12.04 -6.57
C ASP A 316 19.89 12.92 -5.69
N PHE A 317 19.43 14.05 -6.23
CA PHE A 317 18.53 14.94 -5.51
C PHE A 317 17.18 14.27 -5.21
N VAL A 318 16.64 13.53 -6.18
CA VAL A 318 15.38 12.78 -6.06
C VAL A 318 15.54 11.61 -5.09
N ASN A 319 16.67 10.92 -5.14
CA ASN A 319 16.98 9.75 -4.31
C ASN A 319 16.98 10.14 -2.81
N GLY A 320 15.94 9.67 -2.09
CA GLY A 320 15.75 9.97 -0.66
C GLY A 320 14.94 11.23 -0.35
N PHE A 321 14.40 11.94 -1.35
CA PHE A 321 13.47 13.05 -1.14
C PHE A 321 12.21 12.62 -0.36
N GLY A 322 11.87 11.33 -0.36
CA GLY A 322 10.77 10.76 0.43
C GLY A 322 10.83 11.07 1.93
N TRP A 323 12.02 11.06 2.55
CA TRP A 323 12.17 11.45 3.96
C TRP A 323 11.87 12.94 4.19
N THR A 324 12.34 13.79 3.28
CA THR A 324 12.01 15.23 3.30
C THR A 324 10.51 15.44 3.19
N SER A 325 9.84 14.72 2.28
CA SER A 325 8.38 14.76 2.12
C SER A 325 7.63 14.33 3.39
N ALA A 326 8.10 13.29 4.08
CA ALA A 326 7.51 12.87 5.36
C ALA A 326 7.60 13.98 6.42
N VAL A 327 8.74 14.65 6.54
CA VAL A 327 8.91 15.80 7.44
C VAL A 327 8.01 16.96 7.05
N ILE A 328 7.87 17.25 5.76
CA ILE A 328 6.96 18.29 5.25
C ILE A 328 5.51 17.97 5.61
N VAL A 329 5.05 16.73 5.41
CA VAL A 329 3.65 16.36 5.64
C VAL A 329 3.32 16.23 7.12
N VAL A 330 4.12 15.48 7.87
CA VAL A 330 3.86 15.15 9.29
C VAL A 330 4.33 16.28 10.19
N GLY A 331 5.59 16.69 10.03
CA GLY A 331 6.24 17.70 10.87
C GLY A 331 5.67 19.10 10.67
N PHE A 332 5.52 19.52 9.41
CA PHE A 332 5.05 20.87 9.07
C PHE A 332 3.54 20.93 8.81
N ALA A 333 3.04 20.33 7.72
CA ALA A 333 1.70 20.59 7.21
C ALA A 333 0.58 20.11 8.16
N SER A 334 0.67 18.88 8.66
CA SER A 334 -0.35 18.29 9.54
C SER A 334 -0.38 19.00 10.90
N GLN A 335 0.78 19.28 11.50
CA GLN A 335 0.87 20.04 12.76
C GLN A 335 0.42 21.49 12.60
N LEU A 336 0.75 22.14 11.48
CA LEU A 336 0.30 23.50 11.17
C LEU A 336 -1.22 23.54 11.04
N LEU A 337 -1.80 22.62 10.25
CA LEU A 337 -3.24 22.58 9.99
C LEU A 337 -4.03 22.30 11.27
N THR A 338 -3.66 21.25 12.02
CA THR A 338 -4.33 20.90 13.28
C THR A 338 -4.16 21.99 14.34
N GLY A 339 -2.97 22.60 14.44
CA GLY A 339 -2.72 23.73 15.35
C GLY A 339 -3.54 24.96 14.99
N ALA A 340 -3.60 25.35 13.71
CA ALA A 340 -4.39 26.49 13.27
C ALA A 340 -5.89 26.27 13.47
N LEU A 341 -6.40 25.09 13.10
CA LEU A 341 -7.83 24.76 13.25
C LEU A 341 -8.25 24.66 14.72
N ALA A 342 -7.37 24.19 15.61
CA ALA A 342 -7.63 24.16 17.05
C ALA A 342 -7.96 25.55 17.63
N TYR A 343 -7.38 26.61 17.07
CA TYR A 343 -7.71 27.99 17.43
C TYR A 343 -8.90 28.54 16.64
N LEU A 344 -8.89 28.34 15.33
CA LEU A 344 -9.83 28.99 14.42
C LEU A 344 -11.25 28.45 14.54
N VAL A 345 -11.42 27.14 14.70
CA VAL A 345 -12.74 26.50 14.74
C VAL A 345 -13.57 27.03 15.93
N PRO A 346 -13.08 27.06 17.18
CA PRO A 346 -13.83 27.68 18.28
C PRO A 346 -14.12 29.17 18.06
N SER A 347 -13.21 29.91 17.43
CA SER A 347 -13.33 31.35 17.25
C SER A 347 -14.50 31.75 16.32
N VAL A 348 -14.79 30.93 15.30
CA VAL A 348 -15.86 31.20 14.32
C VAL A 348 -17.24 30.74 14.76
N VAL A 349 -17.35 29.87 15.78
CA VAL A 349 -18.64 29.51 16.38
C VAL A 349 -19.34 30.74 16.99
N GLY A 350 -18.57 31.74 17.44
CA GLY A 350 -19.06 32.98 18.03
C GLY A 350 -19.58 32.79 19.47
N GLY A 351 -20.16 33.85 20.07
CA GLY A 351 -20.71 33.77 21.43
C GLY A 351 -19.77 34.23 22.55
N GLY A 352 -18.63 34.85 22.21
CA GLY A 352 -17.72 35.50 23.16
C GLY A 352 -16.73 34.54 23.84
N LYS A 353 -15.99 35.06 24.83
CA LYS A 353 -14.85 34.36 25.45
C LYS A 353 -15.21 33.03 26.09
N THR A 354 -16.38 32.93 26.71
CA THR A 354 -16.86 31.71 27.37
C THR A 354 -17.02 30.55 26.37
N VAL A 355 -17.62 30.83 25.21
CA VAL A 355 -17.83 29.82 24.16
C VAL A 355 -16.51 29.35 23.55
N VAL A 356 -15.62 30.30 23.23
CA VAL A 356 -14.30 29.99 22.66
C VAL A 356 -13.49 29.13 23.63
N ARG A 357 -13.50 29.45 24.93
CA ARG A 357 -12.82 28.66 25.97
C ARG A 357 -13.39 27.26 26.13
N ALA A 358 -14.71 27.10 26.04
CA ALA A 358 -15.35 25.79 26.13
C ALA A 358 -14.87 24.83 25.03
N GLY A 359 -14.70 25.33 23.80
CA GLY A 359 -14.10 24.58 22.70
C GLY A 359 -12.61 24.33 22.91
N ALA A 360 -11.84 25.38 23.23
CA ALA A 360 -10.38 25.31 23.36
C ALA A 360 -9.91 24.24 24.37
N ARG A 361 -10.65 24.06 25.48
CA ARG A 361 -10.36 23.01 26.49
C ARG A 361 -10.29 21.59 25.92
N TRP A 362 -11.08 21.29 24.87
CA TRP A 362 -11.03 19.98 24.22
C TRP A 362 -9.77 19.82 23.37
N PHE A 363 -9.35 20.86 22.67
CA PHE A 363 -8.11 20.82 21.87
C PHE A 363 -6.86 20.73 22.74
N ASP A 364 -6.87 21.32 23.94
CA ASP A 364 -5.78 21.22 24.92
C ASP A 364 -5.71 19.87 25.63
N ARG A 365 -6.73 18.99 25.45
CA ARG A 365 -6.77 17.68 26.09
C ARG A 365 -5.63 16.80 25.57
N TRP A 366 -4.85 16.27 26.50
CA TRP A 366 -3.62 15.52 26.22
C TRP A 366 -2.61 16.29 25.35
N GLY A 367 -2.67 17.62 25.37
CA GLY A 367 -1.91 18.46 24.46
C GLY A 367 -0.39 18.26 24.54
N THR A 368 0.19 18.13 25.74
CA THR A 368 1.62 17.83 25.90
C THR A 368 1.93 16.46 25.31
N ALA A 369 1.14 15.44 25.67
CA ALA A 369 1.42 14.08 25.21
C ALA A 369 1.39 13.99 23.68
N ARG A 370 0.37 14.57 23.04
CA ARG A 370 0.26 14.64 21.57
C ARG A 370 1.43 15.37 20.93
N LEU A 371 1.78 16.55 21.44
CA LEU A 371 2.91 17.33 20.92
C LEU A 371 4.23 16.57 21.04
N VAL A 372 4.50 15.96 22.19
CA VAL A 372 5.73 15.20 22.43
C VAL A 372 5.77 13.95 21.55
N THR A 373 4.70 13.16 21.49
CA THR A 373 4.64 11.96 20.66
C THR A 373 4.87 12.27 19.18
N ILE A 374 4.22 13.31 18.64
CA ILE A 374 4.40 13.70 17.24
C ILE A 374 5.85 14.15 16.98
N ASN A 375 6.39 15.05 17.80
CA ASN A 375 7.68 15.67 17.53
C ASN A 375 8.87 14.76 17.85
N ALA A 376 8.89 14.13 19.03
CA ALA A 376 9.94 13.20 19.41
C ALA A 376 9.83 11.89 18.62
N GLY A 377 8.62 11.40 18.33
CA GLY A 377 8.42 10.24 17.48
C GLY A 377 8.92 10.47 16.06
N LEU A 378 8.62 11.63 15.45
CA LEU A 378 9.16 11.97 14.13
C LEU A 378 10.69 12.08 14.15
N LEU A 379 11.28 12.65 15.20
CA LEU A 379 12.74 12.71 15.35
C LEU A 379 13.36 11.31 15.43
N LEU A 380 12.77 10.39 16.20
CA LEU A 380 13.20 9.00 16.29
C LEU A 380 13.11 8.29 14.93
N CYS A 381 12.07 8.56 14.13
CA CYS A 381 11.95 7.99 12.79
C CYS A 381 13.04 8.46 11.81
N LEU A 382 13.62 9.65 12.04
CA LEU A 382 14.73 10.20 11.25
C LEU A 382 16.10 9.68 11.70
N LEU A 383 16.19 9.07 12.88
CA LEU A 383 17.41 8.42 13.35
C LEU A 383 17.61 7.06 12.65
N PRO A 384 18.86 6.57 12.60
CA PRO A 384 19.16 5.22 12.13
C PRO A 384 18.69 4.18 13.16
N VAL A 385 17.37 3.97 13.23
CA VAL A 385 16.72 2.96 14.09
C VAL A 385 16.29 1.74 13.26
N PRO A 386 16.16 0.56 13.90
CA PRO A 386 15.61 -0.64 13.26
C PRO A 386 14.26 -0.37 12.58
N SER A 387 13.97 -1.09 11.49
CA SER A 387 12.75 -0.91 10.70
C SER A 387 11.48 -1.06 11.57
N ILE A 388 11.43 -2.09 12.41
CA ILE A 388 10.30 -2.38 13.29
C ILE A 388 10.09 -1.28 14.35
N VAL A 389 11.17 -0.72 14.90
CA VAL A 389 11.09 0.45 15.80
C VAL A 389 10.45 1.62 15.07
N ARG A 390 10.88 1.86 13.83
CA ARG A 390 10.32 2.93 13.00
C ARG A 390 8.84 2.72 12.72
N VAL A 391 8.40 1.48 12.44
CA VAL A 391 6.98 1.16 12.25
C VAL A 391 6.18 1.49 13.50
N ILE A 392 6.56 0.95 14.66
CA ILE A 392 5.81 1.15 15.93
C ILE A 392 5.76 2.63 16.30
N VAL A 393 6.88 3.35 16.19
CA VAL A 393 6.92 4.79 16.47
C VAL A 393 6.06 5.58 15.49
N SER A 394 6.06 5.23 14.20
CA SER A 394 5.21 5.88 13.20
C SER A 394 3.72 5.69 13.50
N LEU A 395 3.31 4.51 13.97
CA LEU A 395 1.93 4.22 14.38
C LEU A 395 1.51 5.09 15.57
N LEU A 396 2.39 5.31 16.56
CA LEU A 396 2.14 6.22 17.67
C LEU A 396 1.98 7.68 17.22
N VAL A 397 2.82 8.13 16.27
CA VAL A 397 2.72 9.49 15.69
C VAL A 397 1.38 9.65 14.95
N VAL A 398 1.00 8.67 14.13
CA VAL A 398 -0.29 8.67 13.41
C VAL A 398 -1.46 8.67 14.39
N ALA A 399 -1.42 7.85 15.45
CA ALA A 399 -2.44 7.84 16.49
C ALA A 399 -2.57 9.22 17.17
N ALA A 400 -1.44 9.85 17.53
CA ALA A 400 -1.42 11.18 18.14
C ALA A 400 -2.02 12.26 17.22
N LEU A 401 -1.77 12.20 15.91
CA LEU A 401 -2.41 13.06 14.91
C LEU A 401 -3.91 12.77 14.79
N ALA A 402 -4.29 11.50 14.70
CA ALA A 402 -5.67 11.05 14.52
C ALA A 402 -6.59 11.49 15.67
N THR A 403 -6.08 11.59 16.90
CA THR A 403 -6.85 12.10 18.04
C THR A 403 -7.39 13.53 17.84
N PHE A 404 -6.84 14.32 16.92
CA PHE A 404 -7.36 15.66 16.61
C PHE A 404 -8.82 15.63 16.13
N ILE A 405 -9.19 14.63 15.34
CA ILE A 405 -10.53 14.52 14.72
C ILE A 405 -11.64 14.40 15.78
N PRO A 406 -11.62 13.42 16.70
CA PRO A 406 -12.64 13.32 17.73
C PRO A 406 -12.62 14.53 18.68
N LEU A 407 -11.43 15.05 19.04
CA LEU A 407 -11.32 16.24 19.88
C LEU A 407 -11.93 17.48 19.23
N MET A 408 -11.79 17.63 17.90
CA MET A 408 -12.40 18.71 17.14
C MET A 408 -13.93 18.61 17.18
N VAL A 409 -14.49 17.42 16.93
CA VAL A 409 -15.94 17.20 16.98
C VAL A 409 -16.50 17.50 18.37
N LEU A 410 -15.83 17.04 19.42
CA LEU A 410 -16.23 17.30 20.81
C LEU A 410 -16.09 18.77 21.18
N GLY A 411 -15.02 19.45 20.73
CA GLY A 411 -14.82 20.89 20.92
C GLY A 411 -15.88 21.75 20.23
N ILE A 412 -16.31 21.37 19.02
CA ILE A 412 -17.42 22.02 18.30
C ILE A 412 -18.74 21.83 19.06
N ARG A 413 -19.02 20.60 19.54
CA ARG A 413 -20.22 20.31 20.34
C ARG A 413 -20.24 21.12 21.64
N ALA A 414 -19.10 21.19 22.34
CA ALA A 414 -18.95 21.97 23.57
C ALA A 414 -19.14 23.47 23.33
N SER A 415 -18.52 24.03 22.28
CA SER A 415 -18.72 25.44 21.90
C SER A 415 -20.18 25.72 21.56
N SER A 416 -20.83 24.84 20.81
CA SER A 416 -22.24 24.99 20.44
C SER A 416 -23.17 24.93 21.65
N ARG A 417 -22.89 24.04 22.61
CA ARG A 417 -23.62 23.96 23.88
C ARG A 417 -23.45 25.22 24.72
N ALA A 418 -22.21 25.66 24.93
CA ALA A 418 -21.92 26.89 25.67
C ALA A 418 -22.59 28.12 25.03
N LYS A 419 -22.65 28.17 23.69
CA LYS A 419 -23.33 29.24 22.97
C LYS A 419 -24.83 29.28 23.26
N ARG A 420 -25.50 28.11 23.29
CA ARG A 420 -26.91 27.99 23.67
C ARG A 420 -27.15 28.41 25.12
N GLU A 421 -26.28 27.99 26.04
CA GLU A 421 -26.36 28.37 27.45
C GLU A 421 -26.20 29.88 27.67
N VAL A 422 -25.24 30.51 26.99
CA VAL A 422 -25.02 31.98 27.03
C VAL A 422 -26.21 32.73 26.44
N ALA A 423 -26.81 32.24 25.35
CA ALA A 423 -28.01 32.83 24.77
C ALA A 423 -29.21 32.74 25.72
N ALA A 424 -29.45 31.55 26.30
CA ALA A 424 -30.53 31.34 27.25
C ALA A 424 -30.37 32.17 28.53
N ALA A 425 -29.13 32.34 29.04
CA ALA A 425 -28.87 33.22 30.19
C ALA A 425 -29.18 34.69 29.87
N ARG A 426 -28.82 35.16 28.67
CA ARG A 426 -29.15 36.53 28.22
C ARG A 426 -30.66 36.75 28.07
N GLU A 427 -31.39 35.75 27.60
CA GLU A 427 -32.85 35.78 27.51
C GLU A 427 -33.50 35.87 28.90
N ARG A 428 -32.93 35.23 29.91
CA ARG A 428 -33.37 35.33 31.32
C ARG A 428 -32.91 36.61 32.03
N GLY A 429 -32.19 37.51 31.37
CA GLY A 429 -31.60 38.71 32.01
C GLY A 429 -30.46 38.40 32.98
N GLU A 430 -30.00 37.14 33.02
CA GLU A 430 -28.90 36.69 33.87
C GLU A 430 -27.55 37.02 33.22
N ARG A 431 -26.54 37.31 34.05
CA ARG A 431 -25.16 37.32 33.56
C ARG A 431 -24.75 35.89 33.21
N PRO A 432 -24.22 35.62 32.00
CA PRO A 432 -23.79 34.28 31.63
C PRO A 432 -22.79 33.72 32.64
N VAL A 433 -23.02 32.47 33.07
CA VAL A 433 -22.12 31.75 33.98
C VAL A 433 -20.72 31.70 33.36
N GLY A 434 -19.72 32.27 34.05
CA GLY A 434 -18.35 32.45 33.54
C GLY A 434 -17.94 33.89 33.22
N ALA A 435 -18.84 34.87 33.35
CA ALA A 435 -18.50 36.30 33.25
C ALA A 435 -17.71 36.82 34.47
N THR A 436 -17.77 36.11 35.60
CA THR A 436 -16.98 36.38 36.81
C THR A 436 -17.02 35.13 37.67
N ARG A 437 -15.95 34.32 37.62
CA ARG A 437 -15.63 33.41 38.71
C ARG A 437 -14.13 33.55 38.94
N THR A 438 -13.80 34.41 39.91
CA THR A 438 -12.60 34.22 40.71
C THR A 438 -12.57 32.75 41.12
N THR A 439 -11.41 32.11 40.97
CA THR A 439 -11.16 30.81 41.61
C THR A 439 -11.44 30.94 43.12
N ALA A 440 -11.60 29.83 43.84
CA ALA A 440 -11.80 29.87 45.31
C ALA A 440 -10.74 30.75 46.04
N ASP A 441 -9.58 30.97 45.40
CA ASP A 441 -8.46 31.79 45.87
C ASP A 441 -8.41 33.21 45.28
N GLY A 442 -9.47 33.73 44.65
CA GLY A 442 -9.49 35.13 44.17
C GLY A 442 -8.67 35.42 42.91
N GLY A 443 -8.00 34.44 42.31
CA GLY A 443 -7.19 34.60 41.09
C GLY A 443 -8.01 34.63 39.78
N PRO A 444 -7.52 35.31 38.72
CA PRO A 444 -8.21 35.34 37.42
C PRO A 444 -8.30 33.94 36.79
N ASP A 445 -9.47 33.58 36.26
CA ASP A 445 -9.74 32.35 35.49
C ASP A 445 -8.90 32.29 34.21
N ARG A 446 -7.65 31.81 34.37
CA ARG A 446 -6.67 31.53 33.33
C ARG A 446 -6.77 30.06 32.94
N MET A 447 -6.75 29.77 31.63
CA MET A 447 -6.67 28.38 31.17
C MET A 447 -5.37 27.74 31.69
N PRO A 448 -5.41 26.47 32.12
CA PRO A 448 -4.21 25.74 32.49
C PRO A 448 -3.21 25.73 31.33
N SER A 449 -1.92 25.72 31.67
CA SER A 449 -0.88 25.52 30.67
C SER A 449 -1.03 24.15 30.01
N VAL A 450 -0.84 24.08 28.69
CA VAL A 450 -0.80 22.82 27.93
C VAL A 450 0.32 21.91 28.45
N TRP A 451 1.41 22.50 28.93
CA TRP A 451 2.59 21.83 29.48
C TRP A 451 2.28 21.16 30.82
N SER A 452 2.33 19.82 30.84
CA SER A 452 2.08 18.98 32.02
C SER A 452 3.20 17.95 32.18
N GLY A 453 3.86 17.93 33.34
CA GLY A 453 4.92 16.97 33.64
C GLY A 453 4.46 15.51 33.54
N GLY A 454 3.26 15.20 34.04
CA GLY A 454 2.70 13.84 33.94
C GLY A 454 2.44 13.40 32.50
N GLN A 455 1.92 14.30 31.65
CA GLN A 455 1.71 13.99 30.22
C GLN A 455 3.03 13.86 29.46
N LEU A 456 4.05 14.67 29.82
CA LEU A 456 5.40 14.56 29.27
C LEU A 456 5.99 13.19 29.58
N VAL A 457 5.97 12.78 30.85
CA VAL A 457 6.46 11.46 31.29
C VAL A 457 5.69 10.35 30.59
N ALA A 458 4.36 10.44 30.48
CA ALA A 458 3.56 9.43 29.80
C ALA A 458 3.93 9.29 28.32
N ALA A 459 4.10 10.40 27.59
CA ALA A 459 4.48 10.35 26.17
C ALA A 459 5.90 9.84 25.95
N LEU A 460 6.86 10.26 26.78
CA LEU A 460 8.22 9.73 26.73
C LEU A 460 8.26 8.25 27.08
N SER A 461 7.51 7.82 28.09
CA SER A 461 7.41 6.40 28.48
C SER A 461 6.81 5.55 27.35
N ALA A 462 5.78 6.05 26.66
CA ALA A 462 5.20 5.36 25.52
C ALA A 462 6.19 5.22 24.35
N LEU A 463 7.00 6.25 24.07
CA LEU A 463 8.04 6.19 23.05
C LEU A 463 9.19 5.25 23.45
N VAL A 464 9.64 5.30 24.70
CA VAL A 464 10.68 4.38 25.22
C VAL A 464 10.18 2.94 25.16
N LEU A 465 8.92 2.69 25.53
CA LEU A 465 8.31 1.37 25.41
C LEU A 465 8.26 0.91 23.94
N ALA A 466 7.85 1.78 23.01
CA ALA A 466 7.82 1.47 21.59
C ALA A 466 9.20 1.10 21.03
N VAL A 467 10.23 1.86 21.41
CA VAL A 467 11.62 1.55 21.04
C VAL A 467 12.05 0.22 21.67
N SER A 468 11.74 0.00 22.94
CA SER A 468 12.12 -1.23 23.65
C SER A 468 11.46 -2.47 23.05
N VAL A 469 10.16 -2.42 22.73
CA VAL A 469 9.43 -3.51 22.07
C VAL A 469 9.97 -3.75 20.66
N GLY A 470 10.24 -2.69 19.89
CA GLY A 470 10.81 -2.84 18.56
C GLY A 470 12.21 -3.45 18.59
N VAL A 471 13.07 -3.04 19.51
CA VAL A 471 14.41 -3.62 19.69
C VAL A 471 14.32 -5.07 20.18
N ALA A 472 13.38 -5.40 21.06
CA ALA A 472 13.17 -6.77 21.52
C ALA A 472 12.67 -7.71 20.41
N ALA A 473 11.89 -7.19 19.45
CA ALA A 473 11.41 -7.94 18.31
C ALA A 473 12.50 -8.20 17.25
N ASP A 474 13.55 -7.38 17.20
CA ASP A 474 14.71 -7.57 16.30
C ASP A 474 16.01 -7.05 16.94
N PRO A 475 16.61 -7.82 17.87
CA PRO A 475 17.81 -7.40 18.60
C PRO A 475 19.07 -7.38 17.72
N ALA A 476 19.08 -8.14 16.61
CA ALA A 476 20.19 -8.18 15.66
C ALA A 476 20.27 -6.85 14.88
N ALA A 477 19.16 -6.34 14.35
CA ALA A 477 19.12 -5.03 13.69
C ALA A 477 19.42 -3.86 14.64
N ALA A 478 19.26 -4.06 15.95
CA ALA A 478 19.62 -3.08 16.97
C ALA A 478 21.11 -3.12 17.38
N GLY A 479 21.91 -4.01 16.79
CA GLY A 479 23.34 -4.15 17.11
C GLY A 479 23.61 -4.79 18.47
N LEU A 480 22.64 -5.52 19.03
CA LEU A 480 22.76 -6.22 20.32
C LEU A 480 23.12 -7.71 20.16
N GLY A 481 23.27 -8.19 18.93
CA GLY A 481 23.91 -9.48 18.62
C GLY A 481 25.42 -9.41 18.86
N GLY A 482 25.99 -10.40 19.54
CA GLY A 482 27.35 -10.42 20.08
C GLY A 482 28.48 -9.95 19.15
N SER A 483 29.47 -9.30 19.77
CA SER A 483 30.63 -8.62 19.19
C SER A 483 31.41 -9.36 18.10
N ARG A 484 31.70 -8.68 16.96
CA ARG A 484 33.07 -8.38 16.48
C ARG A 484 33.10 -7.04 15.71
N VAL A 485 34.23 -6.35 15.84
CA VAL A 485 34.53 -4.97 15.43
C VAL A 485 34.89 -4.86 13.94
N GLY A 486 34.41 -3.83 13.23
CA GLY A 486 35.11 -3.28 12.05
C GLY A 486 34.27 -2.63 10.92
N VAL A 487 34.11 -1.31 11.00
CA VAL A 487 33.97 -0.30 9.91
C VAL A 487 32.68 -0.22 9.03
N ALA A 488 32.04 0.95 9.19
CA ALA A 488 31.11 1.74 8.36
C ALA A 488 30.56 1.25 6.99
N GLY A 489 29.22 1.26 6.91
CA GLY A 489 28.44 1.75 5.75
C GLY A 489 27.74 0.68 4.90
N GLY A 490 26.40 0.69 4.89
CA GLY A 490 25.58 -0.11 3.96
C GLY A 490 24.48 -0.88 4.66
N GLY A 491 23.26 -0.84 4.14
CA GLY A 491 22.07 -1.49 4.71
C GLY A 491 22.26 -3.00 4.90
N ALA A 492 21.57 -3.57 5.89
CA ALA A 492 21.62 -4.98 6.22
C ALA A 492 21.06 -5.84 5.07
N ALA A 493 21.91 -6.15 4.10
CA ALA A 493 21.94 -7.45 3.46
C ALA A 493 22.56 -8.43 4.47
N THR A 494 22.04 -9.65 4.51
CA THR A 494 22.72 -10.80 5.12
C THR A 494 24.20 -10.78 4.70
N ALA A 495 25.11 -10.79 5.67
CA ALA A 495 26.55 -10.70 5.40
C ALA A 495 27.03 -11.98 4.70
N VAL A 496 26.89 -12.04 3.39
CA VAL A 496 27.48 -13.05 2.50
C VAL A 496 28.90 -12.62 2.16
N THR A 497 29.84 -13.57 2.16
CA THR A 497 31.24 -13.27 1.82
C THR A 497 31.33 -12.93 0.33
N PRO A 498 31.83 -11.74 -0.08
CA PRO A 498 31.97 -11.41 -1.49
C PRO A 498 32.87 -12.43 -2.20
N THR A 499 32.42 -12.96 -3.32
CA THR A 499 33.20 -13.91 -4.14
C THR A 499 34.36 -13.22 -4.86
N GLY A 500 34.24 -11.92 -5.08
CA GLY A 500 35.14 -11.12 -5.92
C GLY A 500 34.79 -11.16 -7.41
N ASN A 501 33.81 -11.97 -7.82
CA ASN A 501 33.33 -12.06 -9.19
C ASN A 501 32.23 -11.00 -9.46
N THR A 502 32.05 -10.64 -10.73
CA THR A 502 31.02 -9.70 -11.18
C THR A 502 30.15 -10.36 -12.24
N THR A 503 28.84 -10.41 -11.99
CA THR A 503 27.82 -10.86 -12.93
C THR A 503 27.23 -9.63 -13.63
N THR A 504 27.35 -9.55 -14.95
CA THR A 504 26.80 -8.45 -15.75
C THR A 504 25.66 -8.95 -16.64
N VAL A 505 24.49 -8.32 -16.59
CA VAL A 505 23.31 -8.70 -17.38
C VAL A 505 22.69 -7.50 -18.07
N THR A 506 22.41 -7.61 -19.38
CA THR A 506 21.65 -6.59 -20.12
C THR A 506 20.15 -6.84 -19.94
N VAL A 507 19.40 -5.79 -19.59
CA VAL A 507 17.95 -5.83 -19.40
C VAL A 507 17.34 -4.76 -20.29
N GLU A 508 16.42 -5.14 -21.17
CA GLU A 508 15.67 -4.22 -22.02
C GLU A 508 14.35 -3.80 -21.35
N ALA A 509 13.96 -2.55 -21.50
CA ALA A 509 12.69 -2.02 -21.04
C ALA A 509 11.84 -1.60 -22.25
N HIS A 510 10.71 -2.28 -22.45
CA HIS A 510 9.74 -1.98 -23.51
C HIS A 510 8.37 -2.53 -23.16
N ASP A 511 7.32 -2.02 -23.83
CA ASP A 511 5.95 -2.51 -23.70
C ASP A 511 5.48 -2.69 -22.24
N MET A 512 5.92 -1.78 -21.36
CA MET A 512 5.61 -1.85 -19.92
C MET A 512 6.08 -3.14 -19.22
N ARG A 513 7.19 -3.73 -19.66
CA ARG A 513 7.90 -4.85 -18.99
C ARG A 513 9.43 -4.69 -19.06
N PHE A 514 10.15 -5.46 -18.25
CA PHE A 514 11.58 -5.70 -18.43
C PHE A 514 11.80 -7.05 -19.12
N GLU A 515 12.81 -7.13 -19.99
CA GLU A 515 13.16 -8.33 -20.74
C GLU A 515 14.68 -8.55 -20.67
N PRO A 516 15.18 -9.64 -20.05
CA PRO A 516 14.41 -10.64 -19.32
C PRO A 516 13.76 -10.05 -18.06
N ALA A 517 12.59 -10.59 -17.66
CA ALA A 517 11.90 -10.18 -16.44
C ALA A 517 12.46 -10.83 -15.16
N SER A 518 13.43 -11.75 -15.28
CA SER A 518 14.17 -12.37 -14.18
C SER A 518 15.63 -12.61 -14.56
N ILE A 519 16.56 -12.42 -13.63
CA ILE A 519 18.01 -12.63 -13.81
C ILE A 519 18.58 -13.44 -12.64
N THR A 520 19.49 -14.37 -12.93
CA THR A 520 20.12 -15.23 -11.92
C THR A 520 21.57 -14.81 -11.67
N VAL A 521 21.99 -14.73 -10.40
CA VAL A 521 23.28 -14.18 -9.97
C VAL A 521 23.88 -15.04 -8.86
N PRO A 522 25.15 -15.46 -8.90
CA PRO A 522 25.74 -16.19 -7.78
C PRO A 522 25.76 -15.39 -6.46
N ALA A 523 25.61 -16.06 -5.32
CA ALA A 523 25.61 -15.45 -4.00
C ALA A 523 27.00 -14.92 -3.68
N GLY A 524 27.05 -13.66 -3.27
CA GLY A 524 28.32 -12.98 -3.02
C GLY A 524 28.95 -12.39 -4.28
N ASP A 525 28.42 -12.64 -5.48
CA ASP A 525 28.82 -11.91 -6.68
C ASP A 525 28.30 -10.47 -6.64
N ARG A 526 29.08 -9.58 -7.27
CA ARG A 526 28.64 -8.22 -7.57
C ARG A 526 27.76 -8.26 -8.82
N LEU A 527 26.50 -7.81 -8.72
CA LEU A 527 25.60 -7.71 -9.86
C LEU A 527 25.70 -6.33 -10.52
N VAL A 528 25.86 -6.32 -11.83
CA VAL A 528 25.84 -5.13 -12.69
C VAL A 528 24.79 -5.33 -13.78
N ILE A 529 23.78 -4.47 -13.85
CA ILE A 529 22.72 -4.54 -14.87
C ILE A 529 22.96 -3.45 -15.91
N GLU A 530 23.03 -3.79 -17.19
CA GLU A 530 22.96 -2.82 -18.29
C GLU A 530 21.50 -2.67 -18.73
N LEU A 531 20.81 -1.66 -18.21
CA LEU A 531 19.43 -1.37 -18.59
C LEU A 531 19.40 -0.59 -19.91
N VAL A 532 18.62 -1.04 -20.89
CA VAL A 532 18.40 -0.38 -22.18
C VAL A 532 16.91 -0.09 -22.35
N ASN A 533 16.51 1.15 -22.60
CA ASN A 533 15.12 1.45 -22.95
C ASN A 533 14.93 1.34 -24.46
N VAL A 534 14.20 0.32 -24.91
CA VAL A 534 13.91 0.07 -26.33
C VAL A 534 12.48 0.46 -26.73
N ASP A 535 11.75 1.12 -25.82
CA ASP A 535 10.43 1.69 -26.07
C ASP A 535 10.52 2.97 -26.94
N ASP A 536 9.54 3.20 -27.82
CA ASP A 536 9.53 4.33 -28.76
C ASP A 536 9.28 5.68 -28.08
N SER A 537 8.62 5.67 -26.92
CA SER A 537 8.14 6.93 -26.31
C SER A 537 8.11 6.94 -24.79
N ASN A 538 8.01 5.78 -24.15
CA ASN A 538 7.98 5.73 -22.70
C ASN A 538 9.38 5.86 -22.12
N VAL A 539 9.45 6.48 -20.93
CA VAL A 539 10.67 6.52 -20.12
C VAL A 539 10.60 5.37 -19.13
N HIS A 540 11.72 4.69 -18.91
CA HIS A 540 11.83 3.58 -17.95
C HIS A 540 13.05 3.75 -17.04
N ASP A 541 12.98 3.23 -15.83
CA ASP A 541 14.14 3.04 -14.95
C ASP A 541 14.01 1.70 -14.22
N LEU A 542 15.01 1.32 -13.43
CA LEU A 542 15.00 0.12 -12.61
C LEU A 542 15.52 0.45 -11.21
N GLN A 543 14.71 0.21 -10.18
CA GLN A 543 15.12 0.24 -8.78
C GLN A 543 15.22 -1.20 -8.27
N LEU A 544 16.34 -1.59 -7.68
CA LEU A 544 16.58 -2.92 -7.14
C LEU A 544 17.53 -2.84 -5.93
N LEU A 545 17.19 -3.51 -4.82
CA LEU A 545 18.01 -3.59 -3.58
C LEU A 545 18.52 -2.23 -3.01
N GLY A 546 17.79 -1.15 -3.27
CA GLY A 546 18.16 0.20 -2.82
C GLY A 546 18.97 1.00 -3.85
N GLU A 547 19.50 0.34 -4.87
CA GLU A 547 20.15 0.96 -6.03
C GLU A 547 19.13 1.23 -7.14
N ARG A 548 19.34 2.31 -7.90
CA ARG A 548 18.41 2.74 -8.94
C ARG A 548 19.15 3.21 -10.18
N SER A 549 18.75 2.73 -11.35
CA SER A 549 19.24 3.25 -12.63
C SER A 549 18.73 4.69 -12.85
N PRO A 550 19.38 5.46 -13.72
CA PRO A 550 18.76 6.64 -14.29
C PRO A 550 17.45 6.28 -15.02
N ARG A 551 16.55 7.25 -15.14
CA ARG A 551 15.39 7.22 -16.04
C ARG A 551 15.84 7.47 -17.47
N LEU A 552 15.70 6.43 -18.28
CA LEU A 552 16.15 6.33 -19.66
C LEU A 552 15.02 6.75 -20.60
N ALA A 553 15.29 7.69 -21.50
CA ALA A 553 14.43 7.95 -22.64
C ALA A 553 14.50 6.81 -23.68
N ALA A 554 13.62 6.85 -24.68
CA ALA A 554 13.66 5.97 -25.82
C ALA A 554 15.07 5.89 -26.44
N GLY A 555 15.64 4.69 -26.49
CA GLY A 555 16.97 4.41 -27.03
C GLY A 555 18.15 4.71 -26.11
N GLU A 556 17.94 5.17 -24.88
CA GLU A 556 19.01 5.37 -23.88
C GLU A 556 19.30 4.08 -23.11
N SER A 557 20.56 3.91 -22.69
CA SER A 557 20.98 2.82 -21.79
C SER A 557 21.79 3.35 -20.60
N ALA A 558 21.77 2.61 -19.50
CA ALA A 558 22.57 2.90 -18.33
C ALA A 558 22.94 1.64 -17.56
N THR A 559 24.11 1.67 -16.93
CA THR A 559 24.57 0.59 -16.06
C THR A 559 24.18 0.86 -14.61
N LEU A 560 23.52 -0.12 -13.98
CA LEU A 560 23.15 -0.16 -12.57
C LEU A 560 24.00 -1.20 -11.86
N ASP A 561 24.94 -0.75 -11.03
CA ASP A 561 25.70 -1.63 -10.14
C ASP A 561 24.92 -1.81 -8.84
N VAL A 562 24.37 -3.01 -8.64
CA VAL A 562 23.53 -3.37 -7.50
C VAL A 562 24.39 -3.75 -6.28
N GLY A 563 25.69 -3.95 -6.48
CA GLY A 563 26.60 -4.41 -5.44
C GLY A 563 26.52 -5.91 -5.21
N VAL A 564 27.02 -6.36 -4.05
CA VAL A 564 27.08 -7.77 -3.70
C VAL A 564 25.68 -8.29 -3.35
N VAL A 565 25.18 -9.24 -4.12
CA VAL A 565 23.84 -9.79 -3.91
C VAL A 565 23.93 -11.02 -3.01
N GLY A 566 23.29 -10.93 -1.84
CA GLY A 566 23.33 -11.98 -0.80
C GLY A 566 22.07 -12.83 -0.70
N GLY A 567 21.03 -12.53 -1.50
CA GLY A 567 19.75 -13.23 -1.49
C GLY A 567 18.78 -12.66 -2.54
N PRO A 568 17.69 -13.38 -2.83
CA PRO A 568 16.76 -12.99 -3.89
C PRO A 568 16.13 -11.62 -3.64
N ALA A 569 15.87 -10.90 -4.72
CA ALA A 569 15.35 -9.54 -4.67
C ALA A 569 14.50 -9.20 -5.88
N GLN A 570 13.54 -8.31 -5.73
CA GLN A 570 12.75 -7.79 -6.84
C GLN A 570 13.05 -6.32 -7.07
N GLY A 571 13.27 -5.99 -8.34
CA GLY A 571 13.37 -4.64 -8.86
C GLY A 571 12.11 -4.23 -9.62
N TRP A 572 11.92 -2.93 -9.82
CA TRP A 572 10.77 -2.41 -10.57
C TRP A 572 11.06 -1.05 -11.20
N CYS A 573 10.25 -0.69 -12.19
CA CYS A 573 10.23 0.64 -12.76
C CYS A 573 9.50 1.61 -11.82
N THR A 574 10.18 2.67 -11.41
CA THR A 574 9.68 3.71 -10.49
C THR A 574 8.87 4.80 -11.18
N ILE A 575 8.78 4.74 -12.51
CA ILE A 575 7.92 5.64 -13.27
C ILE A 575 6.46 5.39 -12.85
N VAL A 576 5.74 6.49 -12.59
CA VAL A 576 4.41 6.44 -11.99
C VAL A 576 3.48 5.61 -12.86
N GLY A 577 2.89 4.56 -12.29
CA GLY A 577 1.98 3.63 -12.98
C GLY A 577 2.66 2.45 -13.68
N HIS A 578 3.98 2.49 -13.92
CA HIS A 578 4.67 1.45 -14.72
C HIS A 578 4.75 0.11 -14.01
N ARG A 579 5.07 0.10 -12.71
CA ARG A 579 5.00 -1.10 -11.87
C ARG A 579 3.59 -1.74 -11.89
N GLN A 580 2.53 -0.93 -11.90
CA GLN A 580 1.14 -1.43 -11.91
C GLN A 580 0.77 -2.10 -13.23
N MET A 581 1.48 -1.74 -14.31
CA MET A 581 1.33 -2.33 -15.64
C MET A 581 2.24 -3.53 -15.86
N GLY A 582 3.08 -3.92 -14.88
CA GLY A 582 3.89 -5.13 -14.93
C GLY A 582 5.41 -4.92 -15.04
N MET A 583 5.92 -3.69 -14.93
CA MET A 583 7.37 -3.43 -14.98
C MET A 583 8.09 -3.80 -13.69
N VAL A 584 8.30 -5.10 -13.49
CA VAL A 584 9.06 -5.71 -12.39
C VAL A 584 10.15 -6.63 -12.94
N LEU A 585 11.29 -6.70 -12.26
CA LEU A 585 12.46 -7.50 -12.61
C LEU A 585 12.87 -8.33 -11.39
N ASP A 586 12.85 -9.65 -11.47
CA ASP A 586 13.28 -10.51 -10.38
C ASP A 586 14.79 -10.83 -10.46
N VAL A 587 15.46 -10.88 -9.31
CA VAL A 587 16.86 -11.29 -9.17
C VAL A 587 16.93 -12.50 -8.27
N VAL A 588 17.33 -13.62 -8.85
CA VAL A 588 17.53 -14.91 -8.18
C VAL A 588 19.02 -15.05 -7.81
N VAL A 589 19.33 -15.66 -6.65
CA VAL A 589 20.71 -15.76 -6.16
C VAL A 589 21.18 -17.22 -5.97
N GLU A 590 22.26 -17.63 -6.63
CA GLU A 590 22.81 -19.01 -6.66
C GLU A 590 24.02 -19.23 -5.73
N GLY A 591 24.00 -20.19 -4.80
CA GLY A 591 25.21 -20.60 -4.07
C GLY A 591 25.49 -19.85 -2.75
N ALA A 592 24.47 -19.37 -2.04
CA ALA A 592 24.62 -18.81 -0.69
C ALA A 592 25.04 -19.84 0.38
N ASP A 593 25.31 -21.08 -0.04
CA ASP A 593 25.81 -22.18 0.78
C ASP A 593 27.23 -22.56 0.33
N GLY A 594 28.25 -22.27 1.16
CA GLY A 594 29.63 -22.53 0.75
C GLY A 594 30.71 -22.42 1.81
N GLY A 595 30.47 -22.88 3.04
CA GLY A 595 31.52 -23.09 4.04
C GLY A 595 32.32 -24.37 3.81
N GLY A 596 33.06 -24.45 2.70
CA GLY A 596 34.31 -25.21 2.50
C GLY A 596 34.30 -26.75 2.49
N THR A 597 34.70 -27.34 1.37
CA THR A 597 35.54 -28.56 1.35
C THR A 597 36.44 -28.60 0.12
N ALA A 598 37.75 -28.65 0.37
CA ALA A 598 38.75 -29.06 -0.60
C ALA A 598 38.92 -30.59 -0.58
N ALA A 599 38.99 -31.14 -1.80
CA ALA A 599 39.70 -32.34 -2.26
C ALA A 599 40.14 -33.44 -1.26
N SER A 600 39.64 -34.66 -1.50
CA SER A 600 40.38 -35.94 -1.58
C SER A 600 39.34 -37.01 -1.93
N GLY A 601 39.44 -37.86 -2.96
CA GLY A 601 40.61 -38.59 -3.44
C GLY A 601 40.48 -40.06 -3.03
N GLY A 602 40.30 -40.96 -4.01
CA GLY A 602 40.31 -42.43 -3.87
C GLY A 602 38.90 -43.04 -3.95
N GLY A 603 38.50 -43.89 -4.90
CA GLY A 603 39.26 -44.74 -5.83
C GLY A 603 39.24 -46.19 -5.36
N VAL A 604 38.26 -46.98 -5.83
CA VAL A 604 38.21 -48.46 -6.00
C VAL A 604 36.95 -48.69 -6.88
N GLY A 605 36.91 -49.28 -8.07
CA GLY A 605 37.69 -50.36 -8.67
C GLY A 605 36.88 -51.67 -8.59
N VAL A 606 36.75 -52.39 -9.72
CA VAL A 606 36.39 -53.84 -9.83
C VAL A 606 34.86 -54.10 -9.83
N ASP A 607 34.21 -54.81 -10.77
CA ASP A 607 34.64 -55.74 -11.83
C ASP A 607 33.58 -55.87 -12.96
N SER A 608 34.06 -56.35 -14.11
CA SER A 608 33.33 -56.79 -15.30
C SER A 608 32.63 -58.14 -15.11
N VAL A 609 31.67 -58.50 -15.99
CA VAL A 609 31.70 -59.72 -16.85
C VAL A 609 30.48 -59.77 -17.82
N ASP A 610 30.82 -60.03 -19.07
CA ASP A 610 30.16 -60.55 -20.30
C ASP A 610 28.71 -61.06 -20.34
N GLY A 611 28.14 -60.91 -21.55
CA GLY A 611 27.27 -61.92 -22.18
C GLY A 611 26.44 -61.42 -23.36
N GLY A 612 26.94 -61.52 -24.60
CA GLY A 612 26.20 -61.21 -25.83
C GLY A 612 25.54 -62.43 -26.49
N VAL A 613 24.52 -62.20 -27.34
CA VAL A 613 24.08 -63.07 -28.46
C VAL A 613 23.45 -62.21 -29.58
N ASP A 614 23.65 -62.67 -30.81
CA ASP A 614 23.52 -62.08 -32.14
C ASP A 614 22.27 -62.56 -32.92
N SER A 615 21.81 -61.77 -33.93
CA SER A 615 21.08 -62.12 -35.17
C SER A 615 20.42 -60.84 -35.74
N GLY A 616 20.77 -60.21 -36.89
CA GLY A 616 20.80 -60.65 -38.29
C GLY A 616 19.38 -60.72 -38.88
N GLY A 617 18.90 -60.09 -39.96
CA GLY A 617 19.39 -59.19 -41.02
C GLY A 617 18.37 -59.15 -42.20
N ARG A 618 18.52 -58.17 -43.13
CA ARG A 618 18.09 -58.12 -44.56
C ARG A 618 16.76 -57.46 -45.06
N ASP A 619 16.99 -56.40 -45.87
CA ASP A 619 16.70 -56.19 -47.32
C ASP A 619 15.38 -55.59 -47.87
N GLY A 620 15.57 -54.54 -48.71
CA GLY A 620 14.83 -54.20 -49.96
C GLY A 620 13.74 -53.12 -49.85
N GLY A 621 13.58 -52.07 -50.68
CA GLY A 621 14.15 -51.64 -51.96
C GLY A 621 13.05 -51.12 -52.92
N GLY A 622 13.23 -49.93 -53.55
CA GLY A 622 12.48 -49.45 -54.75
C GLY A 622 11.27 -48.51 -54.48
N VAL A 623 11.04 -47.29 -54.99
CA VAL A 623 11.30 -46.52 -56.25
C VAL A 623 9.98 -46.20 -57.02
N ASP A 624 9.74 -44.89 -57.20
CA ASP A 624 9.14 -44.12 -58.31
C ASP A 624 7.64 -43.75 -58.51
N SER A 625 7.51 -42.46 -58.88
CA SER A 625 6.70 -41.80 -59.92
C SER A 625 5.16 -41.64 -59.85
N GLY A 626 4.73 -40.37 -59.84
CA GLY A 626 4.11 -39.74 -61.02
C GLY A 626 2.58 -39.53 -61.05
N GLY A 627 2.14 -38.30 -61.41
CA GLY A 627 0.82 -38.09 -62.03
C GLY A 627 0.10 -36.78 -61.71
N ARG A 628 0.06 -35.85 -62.67
CA ARG A 628 -0.72 -34.59 -62.71
C ARG A 628 -2.15 -34.81 -63.26
N ASP A 629 -3.09 -33.90 -62.99
CA ASP A 629 -3.73 -32.97 -63.97
C ASP A 629 -5.18 -32.52 -63.61
N GLY A 630 -5.45 -31.22 -63.90
CA GLY A 630 -6.76 -30.62 -64.27
C GLY A 630 -7.66 -30.12 -63.11
N GLY A 631 -8.14 -28.88 -63.02
CA GLY A 631 -8.30 -27.77 -63.97
C GLY A 631 -9.79 -27.41 -64.16
N GLY A 632 -10.25 -26.29 -63.59
CA GLY A 632 -11.61 -25.75 -63.80
C GLY A 632 -11.82 -24.39 -63.14
N VAL A 633 -12.03 -23.35 -63.97
CA VAL A 633 -12.24 -21.92 -63.66
C VAL A 633 -13.72 -21.60 -63.96
N ASP A 634 -14.45 -20.76 -63.20
CA ASP A 634 -14.84 -19.40 -63.59
C ASP A 634 -15.82 -18.79 -62.55
N GLY A 635 -15.74 -17.47 -62.28
CA GLY A 635 -16.89 -16.69 -61.78
C GLY A 635 -16.70 -15.61 -60.69
N SER A 636 -15.94 -14.56 -61.00
CA SER A 636 -15.91 -13.17 -60.46
C SER A 636 -16.89 -12.67 -59.37
N SER A 637 -16.38 -11.95 -58.34
CA SER A 637 -16.51 -10.47 -58.23
C SER A 637 -15.84 -9.87 -56.97
N HIS A 638 -15.53 -8.57 -57.06
CA HIS A 638 -14.51 -7.78 -56.37
C HIS A 638 -14.68 -7.49 -54.86
N GLY A 639 -13.53 -7.29 -54.20
CA GLY A 639 -13.39 -6.47 -52.98
C GLY A 639 -12.00 -6.59 -52.37
N GLY A 640 -11.01 -5.83 -52.88
CA GLY A 640 -9.64 -5.84 -52.37
C GLY A 640 -9.44 -4.99 -51.11
N ALA A 641 -8.61 -5.47 -50.20
CA ALA A 641 -7.81 -4.67 -49.29
C ALA A 641 -6.51 -5.43 -48.96
N ALA A 642 -5.40 -4.75 -49.19
CA ALA A 642 -4.04 -5.27 -49.12
C ALA A 642 -3.61 -5.65 -47.69
N GLY A 643 -2.71 -6.63 -47.62
CA GLY A 643 -2.17 -7.18 -46.38
C GLY A 643 -1.15 -6.27 -45.69
N HIS A 644 -1.15 -6.36 -44.36
CA HIS A 644 0.01 -6.12 -43.50
C HIS A 644 0.17 -7.37 -42.61
N GLY A 645 1.32 -8.02 -42.72
CA GLY A 645 1.68 -9.17 -41.92
C GLY A 645 1.88 -8.74 -40.46
N ALA A 646 1.03 -9.25 -39.58
CA ALA A 646 1.26 -9.21 -38.15
C ALA A 646 2.32 -10.26 -37.81
N ALA A 647 3.51 -9.81 -37.39
CA ALA A 647 4.43 -10.65 -36.64
C ALA A 647 3.83 -10.80 -35.23
N GLY A 648 3.44 -12.03 -34.89
CA GLY A 648 2.74 -12.38 -33.67
C GLY A 648 3.59 -12.27 -32.41
N HIS A 649 2.91 -12.03 -31.29
CA HIS A 649 3.45 -12.07 -29.93
C HIS A 649 4.05 -13.47 -29.61
N PRO A 650 5.11 -13.57 -28.80
CA PRO A 650 5.37 -14.83 -28.09
C PRO A 650 4.33 -14.93 -26.98
N ALA A 651 3.36 -15.83 -27.18
CA ALA A 651 2.51 -16.29 -26.10
C ALA A 651 3.39 -16.88 -25.00
N THR A 652 3.07 -16.61 -23.74
CA THR A 652 3.44 -17.50 -22.63
C THR A 652 2.99 -18.89 -23.04
N ALA A 653 3.95 -19.75 -23.41
CA ALA A 653 3.63 -21.10 -23.82
C ALA A 653 3.10 -21.84 -22.59
N THR A 654 1.78 -21.88 -22.43
CA THR A 654 1.12 -23.07 -21.91
C THR A 654 1.74 -24.23 -22.66
N PRO A 655 2.23 -25.29 -21.99
CA PRO A 655 2.66 -26.48 -22.73
C PRO A 655 1.54 -26.81 -23.71
N LEU A 656 1.87 -26.95 -24.99
CA LEU A 656 0.91 -27.43 -25.98
C LEU A 656 0.55 -28.84 -25.57
N LEU A 657 -0.45 -28.97 -24.70
CA LEU A 657 -1.00 -30.24 -24.29
C LEU A 657 -1.49 -30.89 -25.57
N ASP A 658 -0.98 -32.09 -25.86
CA ASP A 658 -1.48 -32.88 -26.96
C ASP A 658 -2.99 -33.07 -26.77
N PRO A 659 -3.84 -32.53 -27.67
CA PRO A 659 -5.28 -32.62 -27.53
C PRO A 659 -5.79 -34.09 -27.55
N ASP A 660 -4.99 -35.02 -28.06
CA ASP A 660 -5.29 -36.45 -28.09
C ASP A 660 -4.73 -37.21 -26.87
N ALA A 661 -3.82 -36.62 -26.08
CA ALA A 661 -3.34 -37.22 -24.84
C ALA A 661 -4.46 -37.32 -23.80
N ARG A 662 -4.39 -38.36 -22.97
CA ARG A 662 -5.32 -38.65 -21.89
C ARG A 662 -4.54 -38.92 -20.62
N VAL A 663 -5.11 -38.54 -19.48
CA VAL A 663 -4.56 -38.87 -18.16
C VAL A 663 -4.54 -40.39 -18.03
N GLN A 664 -3.38 -40.95 -17.72
CA GLN A 664 -3.17 -42.39 -17.61
C GLN A 664 -3.62 -42.89 -16.24
N ASP A 665 -3.17 -42.22 -15.18
CA ASP A 665 -3.47 -42.56 -13.79
C ASP A 665 -4.19 -41.41 -13.09
N VAL A 666 -5.41 -41.68 -12.60
CA VAL A 666 -6.24 -40.68 -11.91
C VAL A 666 -6.22 -40.95 -10.41
N VAL A 667 -6.01 -39.91 -9.61
CA VAL A 667 -6.10 -39.97 -8.15
C VAL A 667 -7.57 -40.14 -7.76
N ASP A 668 -7.88 -41.18 -6.98
CA ASP A 668 -9.26 -41.43 -6.52
C ASP A 668 -9.71 -40.31 -5.57
N PRO A 669 -10.74 -39.52 -5.93
CA PRO A 669 -11.22 -38.44 -5.08
C PRO A 669 -12.15 -38.95 -3.97
N VAL A 670 -12.58 -40.22 -3.98
CA VAL A 670 -13.53 -40.75 -2.99
C VAL A 670 -12.87 -40.79 -1.62
N LEU A 671 -13.47 -40.09 -0.65
CA LEU A 671 -12.95 -40.09 0.70
C LEU A 671 -13.28 -41.42 1.40
N VAL A 672 -12.26 -42.11 1.88
CA VAL A 672 -12.43 -43.36 2.63
C VAL A 672 -13.24 -43.10 3.91
N PRO A 673 -14.25 -43.94 4.22
CA PRO A 673 -15.02 -43.83 5.46
C PRO A 673 -14.12 -43.92 6.69
N LEU A 674 -14.43 -43.11 7.70
CA LEU A 674 -13.72 -43.16 8.97
C LEU A 674 -14.05 -44.44 9.73
N ASP A 675 -13.03 -45.16 10.18
CA ASP A 675 -13.19 -46.35 11.01
C ASP A 675 -13.32 -45.99 12.52
N GLY A 676 -13.31 -47.01 13.37
CA GLY A 676 -13.39 -46.85 14.82
C GLY A 676 -12.04 -46.61 15.51
N GLU A 677 -10.93 -46.54 14.77
CA GLU A 677 -9.59 -46.39 15.35
C GLU A 677 -9.43 -44.99 15.96
N ARG A 678 -8.80 -44.93 17.14
CA ARG A 678 -8.55 -43.67 17.87
C ARG A 678 -7.07 -43.32 17.96
N VAL A 679 -6.21 -44.22 17.48
CA VAL A 679 -4.75 -44.06 17.43
C VAL A 679 -4.26 -44.45 16.05
N HIS A 680 -4.18 -43.49 15.16
CA HIS A 680 -3.81 -43.67 13.76
C HIS A 680 -2.30 -43.78 13.61
N ARG A 681 -1.81 -44.94 13.16
CA ARG A 681 -0.38 -45.18 12.89
C ARG A 681 -0.12 -45.30 11.40
N LEU A 682 0.78 -44.48 10.89
CA LEU A 682 1.16 -44.50 9.48
C LEU A 682 2.66 -44.28 9.31
N THR A 683 3.25 -44.94 8.32
CA THR A 683 4.58 -44.60 7.83
C THR A 683 4.42 -43.77 6.56
N LEU A 684 5.01 -42.57 6.57
CA LEU A 684 5.13 -41.72 5.40
C LEU A 684 6.56 -41.85 4.84
N THR A 685 6.69 -42.36 3.63
CA THR A 685 7.97 -42.46 2.93
C THR A 685 8.13 -41.26 1.99
N ALA A 686 9.13 -40.43 2.24
CA ALA A 686 9.53 -39.35 1.35
C ALA A 686 10.46 -39.89 0.26
N GLN A 687 10.11 -39.66 -1.01
CA GLN A 687 10.82 -40.17 -2.18
C GLN A 687 10.53 -39.30 -3.41
N GLU A 688 11.49 -39.24 -4.33
CA GLU A 688 11.36 -38.59 -5.64
C GLU A 688 10.93 -39.60 -6.71
N LEU A 689 9.86 -39.30 -7.45
CA LEU A 689 9.32 -40.15 -8.52
C LEU A 689 8.93 -39.31 -9.73
N GLU A 690 9.13 -39.85 -10.93
CA GLU A 690 8.50 -39.29 -12.13
C GLU A 690 7.01 -39.63 -12.13
N LEU A 691 6.15 -38.59 -12.09
CA LEU A 691 4.70 -38.72 -12.10
C LEU A 691 4.07 -37.83 -13.17
N GLU A 692 2.93 -38.25 -13.72
CA GLU A 692 2.11 -37.46 -14.63
C GLU A 692 1.49 -36.26 -13.89
N VAL A 693 1.54 -35.06 -14.48
CA VAL A 693 0.96 -33.83 -13.92
C VAL A 693 -0.07 -33.17 -14.83
N ALA A 694 -0.08 -33.57 -16.10
CA ALA A 694 -1.05 -33.24 -17.13
C ALA A 694 -1.02 -34.36 -18.19
N PRO A 695 -2.05 -34.51 -19.04
CA PRO A 695 -2.05 -35.51 -20.10
C PRO A 695 -0.76 -35.47 -20.93
N GLY A 696 0.04 -36.55 -20.86
CA GLY A 696 1.29 -36.67 -21.61
C GLY A 696 2.43 -35.76 -21.12
N VAL A 697 2.34 -35.21 -19.91
CA VAL A 697 3.38 -34.38 -19.28
C VAL A 697 3.77 -34.98 -17.93
N THR A 698 5.03 -35.36 -17.77
CA THR A 698 5.58 -35.87 -16.51
C THR A 698 6.49 -34.84 -15.82
N GLN A 699 6.62 -34.98 -14.50
CA GLN A 699 7.56 -34.23 -13.67
C GLN A 699 8.17 -35.15 -12.63
N THR A 700 9.44 -34.94 -12.26
CA THR A 700 10.03 -35.55 -11.07
C THR A 700 9.45 -34.86 -9.83
N ARG A 701 8.50 -35.53 -9.17
CA ARG A 701 7.75 -35.07 -8.00
C ARG A 701 8.40 -35.58 -6.72
N TRP A 702 8.37 -34.76 -5.68
CA TRP A 702 8.75 -35.17 -4.32
C TRP A 702 7.47 -35.50 -3.57
N THR A 703 7.38 -36.73 -3.05
CA THR A 703 6.11 -37.29 -2.61
C THR A 703 6.13 -37.76 -1.16
N PHE A 704 4.96 -37.92 -0.57
CA PHE A 704 4.77 -38.82 0.56
C PHE A 704 3.99 -40.05 0.06
N ASN A 705 4.58 -41.24 0.20
CA ASN A 705 4.03 -42.53 -0.26
C ASN A 705 3.74 -42.59 -1.77
N GLY A 706 4.59 -41.95 -2.58
CA GLY A 706 4.57 -42.11 -4.03
C GLY A 706 3.39 -41.45 -4.76
N GLN A 707 2.65 -40.57 -4.10
CA GLN A 707 1.50 -39.88 -4.68
C GLN A 707 1.47 -38.39 -4.33
N VAL A 708 0.76 -37.62 -5.17
CA VAL A 708 0.48 -36.19 -4.97
C VAL A 708 -1.02 -35.96 -5.18
N PRO A 709 -1.76 -35.41 -4.18
CA PRO A 709 -1.31 -35.14 -2.82
C PRO A 709 -0.90 -36.42 -2.08
N GLY A 710 -0.16 -36.28 -0.99
CA GLY A 710 0.11 -37.39 -0.08
C GLY A 710 -1.18 -37.98 0.51
N PRO A 711 -1.12 -39.16 1.16
CA PRO A 711 -2.28 -39.83 1.75
C PRO A 711 -3.18 -38.90 2.58
N THR A 712 -4.48 -38.91 2.32
CA THR A 712 -5.43 -38.19 3.18
C THR A 712 -5.59 -38.93 4.50
N LEU A 713 -5.34 -38.23 5.61
CA LEU A 713 -5.54 -38.74 6.95
C LEU A 713 -6.92 -38.33 7.44
N ARG A 714 -7.63 -39.21 8.14
CA ARG A 714 -8.97 -38.93 8.67
C ARG A 714 -9.07 -39.38 10.12
N GLY A 715 -9.73 -38.58 10.96
CA GLY A 715 -9.95 -38.89 12.37
C GLY A 715 -11.04 -38.02 12.99
N ARG A 716 -11.17 -38.11 14.32
CA ARG A 716 -12.04 -37.25 15.14
C ARG A 716 -11.23 -36.42 16.12
N VAL A 717 -11.83 -35.34 16.62
CA VAL A 717 -11.30 -34.63 17.78
C VAL A 717 -11.06 -35.62 18.92
N GLY A 718 -9.85 -35.56 19.50
CA GLY A 718 -9.33 -36.44 20.52
C GLY A 718 -8.48 -37.61 20.01
N ASP A 719 -8.43 -37.85 18.70
CA ASP A 719 -7.59 -38.92 18.13
C ASP A 719 -6.11 -38.60 18.23
N VAL A 720 -5.30 -39.66 18.34
CA VAL A 720 -3.84 -39.58 18.29
C VAL A 720 -3.38 -40.00 16.92
N PHE A 721 -2.51 -39.19 16.31
CA PHE A 721 -1.77 -39.55 15.10
C PHE A 721 -0.32 -39.77 15.47
N GLU A 722 0.22 -40.92 15.10
CA GLU A 722 1.61 -41.31 15.32
C GLU A 722 2.21 -41.69 13.95
N ILE A 723 2.90 -40.72 13.36
CA ILE A 723 3.38 -40.78 11.98
C ILE A 723 4.89 -40.99 12.00
N THR A 724 5.36 -42.04 11.35
CA THR A 724 6.79 -42.26 11.12
C THR A 724 7.14 -41.75 9.73
N LEU A 725 7.87 -40.64 9.66
CA LEU A 725 8.50 -40.19 8.42
C LEU A 725 9.77 -41.00 8.18
N VAL A 726 9.90 -41.61 7.00
CA VAL A 726 11.11 -42.25 6.50
C VAL A 726 11.56 -41.46 5.28
N ASN A 727 12.81 -41.01 5.25
CA ASN A 727 13.37 -40.36 4.08
C ASN A 727 14.13 -41.38 3.24
N ASP A 728 13.49 -41.86 2.17
CA ASP A 728 14.08 -42.76 1.16
C ASP A 728 14.50 -42.00 -0.10
N GLY A 729 14.46 -40.66 -0.03
CA GLY A 729 14.85 -39.78 -1.12
C GLY A 729 16.32 -39.41 -1.10
N THR A 730 16.67 -38.46 -1.96
CA THR A 730 18.03 -37.94 -2.12
C THR A 730 18.24 -36.60 -1.43
N LEU A 731 17.15 -35.88 -1.12
CA LEU A 731 17.15 -34.58 -0.47
C LEU A 731 16.81 -34.68 1.04
N GLY A 732 17.05 -33.59 1.76
CA GLY A 732 16.56 -33.46 3.13
C GLY A 732 15.05 -33.26 3.15
N HIS A 733 14.33 -34.06 3.94
CA HIS A 733 12.87 -33.95 4.06
C HIS A 733 12.42 -33.84 5.51
N SER A 734 11.22 -33.32 5.73
CA SER A 734 10.61 -33.13 7.05
C SER A 734 9.10 -33.26 6.92
N ILE A 735 8.38 -33.07 8.02
CA ILE A 735 6.92 -33.12 8.06
C ILE A 735 6.39 -32.16 9.12
N ASP A 736 5.43 -31.33 8.72
CA ASP A 736 4.64 -30.43 9.56
C ASP A 736 3.16 -30.80 9.40
N PHE A 737 2.45 -30.95 10.53
CA PHE A 737 1.02 -31.24 10.59
C PHE A 737 0.29 -30.07 11.23
N HIS A 738 -0.53 -29.34 10.46
CA HIS A 738 -1.31 -28.22 11.00
C HIS A 738 -2.44 -28.65 11.94
N ALA A 739 -2.84 -29.92 11.86
CA ALA A 739 -3.77 -30.53 12.83
C ALA A 739 -3.13 -30.77 14.22
N GLY A 740 -1.80 -30.64 14.33
CA GLY A 740 -1.05 -30.80 15.57
C GLY A 740 -0.52 -29.48 16.13
N ALA A 741 -0.49 -29.35 17.46
CA ALA A 741 0.04 -28.17 18.15
C ALA A 741 1.33 -28.53 18.91
N LEU A 742 2.44 -28.69 18.18
CA LEU A 742 3.76 -29.03 18.75
C LEU A 742 4.78 -27.94 18.46
N ALA A 743 5.80 -27.82 19.32
CA ALA A 743 6.97 -27.00 19.02
C ALA A 743 7.78 -27.64 17.87
N PRO A 744 8.23 -26.87 16.86
CA PRO A 744 8.78 -27.42 15.62
C PRO A 744 10.17 -28.06 15.76
N ASP A 745 10.98 -27.58 16.70
CA ASP A 745 12.44 -27.85 16.79
C ASP A 745 12.84 -29.34 16.72
N GLN A 746 11.97 -30.23 17.20
CA GLN A 746 12.21 -31.67 17.24
C GLN A 746 11.34 -32.47 16.27
N PRO A 747 10.00 -32.36 16.29
CA PRO A 747 9.13 -33.16 15.44
C PRO A 747 9.08 -32.70 13.98
N MET A 748 9.51 -31.47 13.65
CA MET A 748 9.47 -30.91 12.28
C MET A 748 10.87 -30.67 11.68
N ARG A 749 11.92 -31.16 12.33
CA ARG A 749 13.30 -31.00 11.83
C ARG A 749 13.50 -31.75 10.51
N THR A 750 14.36 -31.22 9.66
CA THR A 750 14.84 -31.95 8.47
C THR A 750 15.61 -33.21 8.88
N ILE A 751 15.30 -34.31 8.19
CA ILE A 751 15.99 -35.59 8.30
C ILE A 751 16.73 -35.86 6.99
N ALA A 752 17.97 -36.33 7.10
CA ALA A 752 18.78 -36.68 5.94
C ALA A 752 18.25 -37.96 5.26
N PRO A 753 18.64 -38.23 4.00
CA PRO A 753 18.41 -39.53 3.35
C PRO A 753 18.77 -40.72 4.25
N GLY A 754 17.93 -41.75 4.25
CA GLY A 754 18.05 -42.97 5.07
C GLY A 754 17.67 -42.80 6.55
N GLN A 755 17.27 -41.61 7.00
CA GLN A 755 16.84 -41.38 8.37
C GLN A 755 15.32 -41.50 8.52
N SER A 756 14.89 -41.61 9.79
CA SER A 756 13.47 -41.55 10.16
C SER A 756 13.21 -40.60 11.33
N LEU A 757 11.96 -40.15 11.43
CA LEU A 757 11.46 -39.28 12.48
C LEU A 757 10.02 -39.67 12.84
N VAL A 758 9.72 -39.79 14.13
CA VAL A 758 8.35 -40.01 14.61
C VAL A 758 7.73 -38.67 15.00
N TYR A 759 6.64 -38.31 14.34
CA TYR A 759 5.78 -37.18 14.68
C TYR A 759 4.51 -37.70 15.34
N ARG A 760 4.24 -37.30 16.59
CA ARG A 760 3.05 -37.75 17.33
C ARG A 760 2.25 -36.58 17.90
N PHE A 761 1.00 -36.43 17.49
CA PHE A 761 0.10 -35.38 17.99
C PHE A 761 -1.29 -35.90 18.33
N THR A 762 -2.03 -35.12 19.13
CA THR A 762 -3.46 -35.32 19.36
C THR A 762 -4.24 -34.26 18.60
N ALA A 763 -5.25 -34.67 17.85
CA ALA A 763 -6.11 -33.76 17.10
C ALA A 763 -7.09 -33.07 18.05
N GLU A 764 -6.81 -31.83 18.45
CA GLU A 764 -7.64 -31.09 19.42
C GLU A 764 -8.80 -30.32 18.78
N ARG A 765 -8.79 -30.14 17.45
CA ARG A 765 -9.74 -29.28 16.75
C ARG A 765 -10.23 -29.92 15.45
N ALA A 766 -11.53 -29.79 15.22
CA ALA A 766 -12.16 -30.23 13.97
C ALA A 766 -11.81 -29.28 12.82
N GLY A 767 -11.67 -29.81 11.62
CA GLY A 767 -11.26 -29.03 10.45
C GLY A 767 -10.67 -29.89 9.34
N VAL A 768 -10.34 -29.22 8.24
CA VAL A 768 -9.54 -29.76 7.15
C VAL A 768 -8.21 -29.04 7.20
N TRP A 769 -7.16 -29.78 7.51
CA TRP A 769 -5.82 -29.26 7.74
C TRP A 769 -4.91 -29.78 6.64
N MET A 770 -3.84 -29.04 6.32
CA MET A 770 -2.77 -29.60 5.53
C MET A 770 -1.68 -30.22 6.43
N TYR A 771 -0.93 -31.12 5.84
CA TYR A 771 0.42 -31.44 6.28
C TYR A 771 1.37 -31.27 5.10
N HIS A 772 2.63 -30.94 5.37
CA HIS A 772 3.62 -30.74 4.31
C HIS A 772 5.06 -30.88 4.79
N CYS A 773 6.01 -30.96 3.86
CA CYS A 773 7.44 -30.84 4.19
C CYS A 773 7.77 -29.40 4.60
N SER A 774 8.56 -29.23 5.67
CA SER A 774 9.02 -27.95 6.22
C SER A 774 10.52 -27.68 5.99
N THR A 775 11.16 -28.46 5.12
CA THR A 775 12.57 -28.26 4.74
C THR A 775 12.68 -27.06 3.81
N ALA A 776 13.70 -26.22 4.01
CA ALA A 776 13.92 -25.05 3.18
C ALA A 776 14.52 -25.42 1.80
N PRO A 777 14.12 -24.76 0.69
CA PRO A 777 13.01 -23.80 0.60
C PRO A 777 11.65 -24.52 0.59
N MET A 778 10.82 -24.25 1.60
CA MET A 778 9.54 -24.97 1.82
C MET A 778 8.58 -24.87 0.63
N SER A 779 8.58 -23.73 -0.05
CA SER A 779 7.75 -23.48 -1.23
C SER A 779 8.02 -24.50 -2.34
N SER A 780 9.28 -24.83 -2.59
CA SER A 780 9.67 -25.82 -3.60
C SER A 780 9.27 -27.23 -3.18
N HIS A 781 9.41 -27.58 -1.90
CA HIS A 781 8.96 -28.90 -1.42
C HIS A 781 7.44 -29.09 -1.55
N ILE A 782 6.65 -28.06 -1.21
CA ILE A 782 5.20 -28.09 -1.36
C ILE A 782 4.84 -28.16 -2.86
N ALA A 783 5.44 -27.30 -3.70
CA ALA A 783 5.20 -27.26 -5.14
C ALA A 783 5.59 -28.56 -5.88
N ALA A 784 6.66 -29.21 -5.43
CA ALA A 784 7.11 -30.52 -5.92
C ALA A 784 6.15 -31.66 -5.55
N GLY A 785 5.24 -31.45 -4.59
CA GLY A 785 4.18 -32.39 -4.25
C GLY A 785 4.14 -32.89 -2.80
N MET A 786 5.03 -32.42 -1.92
CA MET A 786 5.11 -32.89 -0.53
C MET A 786 4.07 -32.22 0.37
N ALA A 787 2.79 -32.42 0.07
CA ALA A 787 1.67 -31.96 0.88
C ALA A 787 0.46 -32.92 0.79
N GLY A 788 -0.36 -32.96 1.85
CA GLY A 788 -1.59 -33.75 1.89
C GLY A 788 -2.60 -33.22 2.90
N ALA A 789 -3.75 -33.89 3.00
CA ALA A 789 -4.86 -33.46 3.85
C ALA A 789 -4.96 -34.27 5.16
N VAL A 790 -5.38 -33.61 6.23
CA VAL A 790 -5.86 -34.22 7.48
C VAL A 790 -7.28 -33.72 7.76
N ILE A 791 -8.25 -34.62 7.71
CA ILE A 791 -9.66 -34.33 8.00
C ILE A 791 -9.98 -34.78 9.42
N ILE A 792 -10.27 -33.82 10.29
CA ILE A 792 -10.66 -34.07 11.67
C ILE A 792 -12.13 -33.72 11.84
N GLU A 793 -12.97 -34.72 12.05
CA GLU A 793 -14.38 -34.54 12.36
C GLU A 793 -14.58 -34.08 13.82
N PRO A 794 -15.67 -33.37 14.13
CA PRO A 794 -16.12 -33.16 15.50
C PRO A 794 -16.25 -34.49 16.26
N ALA A 795 -16.16 -34.43 17.59
CA ALA A 795 -16.23 -35.63 18.44
C ALA A 795 -17.59 -36.34 18.31
N GLU A 796 -18.66 -35.55 18.14
CA GLU A 796 -20.03 -35.97 17.88
C GLU A 796 -20.28 -36.46 16.45
N GLY A 797 -19.32 -36.25 15.54
CA GLY A 797 -19.43 -36.53 14.12
C GLY A 797 -20.20 -35.48 13.32
N LEU A 798 -20.16 -35.66 11.99
CA LEU A 798 -20.92 -34.82 11.06
C LEU A 798 -22.23 -35.53 10.66
N PRO A 799 -23.25 -34.77 10.21
CA PRO A 799 -24.41 -35.36 9.57
C PRO A 799 -23.99 -36.28 8.41
N GLU A 800 -24.66 -37.41 8.28
CA GLU A 800 -24.42 -38.37 7.20
C GLU A 800 -24.79 -37.75 5.84
N VAL A 801 -24.01 -38.13 4.84
CA VAL A 801 -24.21 -37.79 3.43
C VAL A 801 -24.05 -39.06 2.61
N ASP A 802 -24.64 -39.11 1.43
CA ASP A 802 -24.60 -40.31 0.58
C ASP A 802 -23.21 -40.54 -0.02
N ARG A 803 -22.44 -39.45 -0.22
CA ARG A 803 -21.13 -39.51 -0.87
C ARG A 803 -20.20 -38.39 -0.40
N GLU A 804 -18.91 -38.72 -0.28
CA GLU A 804 -17.87 -37.78 0.09
C GLU A 804 -16.69 -37.80 -0.89
N TYR A 805 -16.25 -36.61 -1.30
CA TYR A 805 -15.07 -36.41 -2.12
C TYR A 805 -14.05 -35.52 -1.41
N VAL A 806 -12.76 -35.72 -1.66
CA VAL A 806 -11.68 -34.83 -1.25
C VAL A 806 -10.95 -34.27 -2.46
N LEU A 807 -10.87 -32.94 -2.52
CA LEU A 807 -10.20 -32.19 -3.59
C LEU A 807 -9.16 -31.28 -2.97
N VAL A 808 -7.90 -31.53 -3.28
CA VAL A 808 -6.74 -30.75 -2.83
C VAL A 808 -6.24 -29.91 -4.00
N GLN A 809 -6.31 -28.59 -3.88
CA GLN A 809 -5.78 -27.69 -4.90
C GLN A 809 -4.30 -27.40 -4.65
N SER A 810 -3.50 -27.56 -5.69
CA SER A 810 -2.07 -27.24 -5.70
C SER A 810 -1.63 -26.70 -7.05
N GLU A 811 -0.52 -25.97 -7.05
CA GLU A 811 0.15 -25.53 -8.26
C GLU A 811 1.22 -26.52 -8.74
N VAL A 812 1.44 -26.58 -10.06
CA VAL A 812 2.55 -27.30 -10.69
C VAL A 812 3.40 -26.31 -11.48
N TYR A 813 4.70 -26.35 -11.20
CA TYR A 813 5.70 -25.46 -11.80
C TYR A 813 6.67 -26.30 -12.62
N LEU A 814 6.53 -26.23 -13.95
CA LEU A 814 7.28 -27.05 -14.90
C LEU A 814 8.47 -26.28 -15.45
N VAL A 815 9.59 -26.96 -15.61
CA VAL A 815 10.68 -26.49 -16.48
C VAL A 815 10.18 -26.56 -17.93
N PRO A 816 10.22 -25.46 -18.70
CA PRO A 816 9.71 -25.45 -20.07
C PRO A 816 10.34 -26.53 -20.95
N GLY A 817 9.51 -27.31 -21.64
CA GLY A 817 9.94 -28.38 -22.55
C GLY A 817 10.32 -29.72 -21.90
N SER A 818 10.25 -29.84 -20.58
CA SER A 818 10.54 -31.11 -19.88
C SER A 818 9.33 -32.05 -19.83
N GLY A 819 9.61 -33.36 -19.72
CA GLY A 819 8.62 -34.41 -19.47
C GLY A 819 7.57 -34.60 -20.57
N GLN A 820 7.90 -34.24 -21.81
CA GLN A 820 7.00 -34.34 -22.97
C GLN A 820 7.65 -35.12 -24.11
N GLY A 821 6.92 -36.07 -24.69
CA GLY A 821 7.44 -36.90 -25.77
C GLY A 821 8.64 -37.73 -25.32
N GLU A 822 9.80 -37.52 -25.94
CA GLU A 822 11.07 -38.17 -25.57
C GLU A 822 11.90 -37.33 -24.57
N GLU A 823 11.48 -36.11 -24.25
CA GLU A 823 12.20 -35.23 -23.33
C GLU A 823 12.06 -35.71 -21.88
N PRO A 824 13.16 -35.77 -21.10
CA PRO A 824 13.13 -36.29 -19.73
C PRO A 824 12.34 -35.37 -18.79
N ALA A 825 11.74 -35.95 -17.76
CA ALA A 825 11.09 -35.18 -16.70
C ALA A 825 12.13 -34.40 -15.88
N ALA A 826 11.87 -33.11 -15.66
CA ALA A 826 12.65 -32.28 -14.75
C ALA A 826 12.03 -32.25 -13.34
N GLU A 827 12.77 -31.76 -12.36
CA GLU A 827 12.19 -31.43 -11.04
C GLU A 827 11.32 -30.17 -11.10
N VAL A 828 10.84 -29.73 -9.93
CA VAL A 828 10.11 -28.47 -9.78
C VAL A 828 10.96 -27.28 -10.24
N ASP A 829 10.39 -26.40 -11.06
CA ASP A 829 11.03 -25.13 -11.43
C ASP A 829 10.95 -24.15 -10.25
N ALA A 830 12.01 -24.12 -9.44
CA ALA A 830 12.09 -23.28 -8.24
C ALA A 830 11.99 -21.77 -8.55
N ASP A 831 12.43 -21.34 -9.73
CA ASP A 831 12.34 -19.94 -10.17
C ASP A 831 10.90 -19.60 -10.55
N ALA A 832 10.20 -20.51 -11.22
CA ALA A 832 8.77 -20.37 -11.48
C ALA A 832 7.96 -20.38 -10.18
N VAL A 833 8.36 -21.18 -9.17
CA VAL A 833 7.78 -21.16 -7.82
C VAL A 833 7.97 -19.79 -7.17
N ALA A 834 9.20 -19.26 -7.17
CA ALA A 834 9.52 -17.96 -6.55
C ALA A 834 8.83 -16.78 -7.26
N ALA A 835 8.66 -16.85 -8.58
CA ALA A 835 7.97 -15.86 -9.39
C ALA A 835 6.43 -16.01 -9.42
N GLU A 836 5.88 -17.00 -8.70
CA GLU A 836 4.45 -17.33 -8.71
C GLU A 836 3.88 -17.57 -10.13
N ARG A 837 4.66 -18.21 -11.01
CA ARG A 837 4.29 -18.55 -12.40
C ARG A 837 4.01 -20.05 -12.58
N PRO A 838 2.90 -20.59 -12.05
CA PRO A 838 2.61 -22.00 -12.26
C PRO A 838 2.21 -22.27 -13.70
N ALA A 839 2.70 -23.40 -14.22
CA ALA A 839 2.31 -23.90 -15.53
C ALA A 839 0.89 -24.49 -15.46
N LEU A 840 0.57 -25.20 -14.37
CA LEU A 840 -0.72 -25.83 -14.14
C LEU A 840 -1.23 -25.51 -12.73
N VAL A 841 -2.55 -25.57 -12.56
CA VAL A 841 -3.19 -25.62 -11.24
C VAL A 841 -4.10 -26.82 -11.28
N THR A 842 -4.10 -27.64 -10.23
CA THR A 842 -4.71 -28.97 -10.28
C THR A 842 -5.63 -29.18 -9.09
N PHE A 843 -6.65 -30.02 -9.27
CA PHE A 843 -7.27 -30.73 -8.15
C PHE A 843 -6.65 -32.12 -8.09
N ASN A 844 -6.10 -32.49 -6.94
CA ASN A 844 -5.43 -33.75 -6.66
C ASN A 844 -4.20 -34.06 -7.54
N GLY A 845 -3.37 -33.05 -7.81
CA GLY A 845 -2.04 -33.25 -8.39
C GLY A 845 -1.96 -33.25 -9.93
N ILE A 846 -3.05 -33.59 -10.63
CA ILE A 846 -3.07 -33.73 -12.10
C ILE A 846 -4.09 -32.77 -12.74
N ALA A 847 -3.65 -31.99 -13.72
CA ALA A 847 -4.46 -31.00 -14.42
C ALA A 847 -5.62 -31.66 -15.18
N GLY A 848 -6.86 -31.25 -14.88
CA GLY A 848 -8.06 -31.69 -15.60
C GLY A 848 -8.44 -33.17 -15.43
N GLN A 849 -7.86 -33.91 -14.49
CA GLN A 849 -8.06 -35.37 -14.35
C GLN A 849 -9.51 -35.81 -14.07
N TYR A 850 -10.36 -34.88 -13.61
CA TYR A 850 -11.78 -35.13 -13.35
C TYR A 850 -12.70 -34.61 -14.47
N GLY A 851 -12.15 -34.18 -15.61
CA GLY A 851 -12.89 -33.69 -16.77
C GLY A 851 -13.36 -34.77 -17.74
N THR A 852 -13.78 -34.38 -18.95
CA THR A 852 -14.27 -35.29 -20.02
C THR A 852 -13.21 -36.24 -20.57
N ALA A 853 -11.93 -35.89 -20.44
CA ALA A 853 -10.78 -36.71 -20.81
C ALA A 853 -10.26 -37.61 -19.66
N GLY A 854 -10.90 -37.57 -18.48
CA GLY A 854 -10.51 -38.30 -17.26
C GLY A 854 -11.68 -39.00 -16.55
N LYS A 855 -11.49 -39.44 -15.30
CA LYS A 855 -12.54 -40.12 -14.52
C LYS A 855 -13.42 -39.06 -13.81
N MET A 856 -14.54 -38.72 -14.42
CA MET A 856 -15.54 -37.81 -13.82
C MET A 856 -15.97 -38.27 -12.41
N LEU A 857 -16.26 -37.29 -11.55
CA LEU A 857 -16.89 -37.53 -10.25
C LEU A 857 -18.32 -38.05 -10.47
N GLN A 858 -18.79 -38.99 -9.65
CA GLN A 858 -20.10 -39.63 -9.81
C GLN A 858 -21.09 -39.20 -8.72
N ALA A 859 -22.35 -39.01 -9.07
CA ALA A 859 -23.46 -38.83 -8.13
C ALA A 859 -24.78 -39.31 -8.76
N ARG A 860 -25.84 -39.40 -7.96
CA ARG A 860 -27.20 -39.61 -8.46
C ARG A 860 -28.14 -38.47 -8.10
N VAL A 861 -29.21 -38.31 -8.86
CA VAL A 861 -30.28 -37.35 -8.55
C VAL A 861 -30.80 -37.63 -7.13
N GLY A 862 -30.82 -36.59 -6.30
CA GLY A 862 -31.25 -36.69 -4.91
C GLY A 862 -30.18 -37.11 -3.90
N GLU A 863 -28.99 -37.57 -4.32
CA GLU A 863 -27.87 -37.82 -3.39
C GLU A 863 -27.38 -36.49 -2.78
N ARG A 864 -27.19 -36.48 -1.46
CA ARG A 864 -26.46 -35.43 -0.76
C ARG A 864 -24.96 -35.74 -0.84
N VAL A 865 -24.22 -34.84 -1.49
CA VAL A 865 -22.78 -35.01 -1.72
C VAL A 865 -22.01 -33.96 -0.93
N ARG A 866 -20.98 -34.40 -0.18
CA ARG A 866 -20.02 -33.51 0.48
C ARG A 866 -18.70 -33.46 -0.30
N PHE A 867 -18.25 -32.25 -0.60
CA PHE A 867 -16.93 -32.00 -1.19
C PHE A 867 -16.04 -31.36 -0.13
N TRP A 868 -15.07 -32.11 0.36
CA TRP A 868 -13.96 -31.60 1.17
C TRP A 868 -12.96 -30.92 0.24
N VAL A 869 -12.62 -29.67 0.53
CA VAL A 869 -11.70 -28.87 -0.28
C VAL A 869 -10.58 -28.34 0.60
N LEU A 870 -9.34 -28.57 0.18
CA LEU A 870 -8.14 -28.04 0.82
C LEU A 870 -7.30 -27.30 -0.22
N VAL A 871 -6.76 -26.13 0.12
CA VAL A 871 -5.77 -25.46 -0.72
C VAL A 871 -4.41 -25.60 -0.06
N THR A 872 -3.57 -26.51 -0.58
CA THR A 872 -2.19 -26.65 -0.09
C THR A 872 -1.27 -25.58 -0.65
N GLY A 873 -1.57 -25.05 -1.85
CA GLY A 873 -0.78 -24.01 -2.49
C GLY A 873 0.47 -24.55 -3.21
N PRO A 874 1.65 -23.90 -3.08
CA PRO A 874 2.01 -23.00 -1.97
C PRO A 874 1.41 -21.60 -1.99
N ASN A 875 0.94 -21.07 -3.12
CA ASN A 875 0.70 -19.63 -3.26
C ASN A 875 -0.71 -19.24 -3.73
N ARG A 876 -1.43 -20.09 -4.49
CA ARG A 876 -2.71 -19.64 -5.10
C ARG A 876 -3.93 -20.02 -4.27
N PRO A 877 -4.88 -19.08 -4.08
CA PRO A 877 -6.16 -19.37 -3.46
C PRO A 877 -7.09 -20.14 -4.41
N THR A 878 -8.25 -20.56 -3.90
CA THR A 878 -9.36 -21.04 -4.73
C THR A 878 -10.65 -20.30 -4.43
N SER A 879 -11.52 -20.25 -5.44
CA SER A 879 -12.93 -19.93 -5.28
C SER A 879 -13.73 -21.13 -5.80
N PHE A 880 -13.73 -22.21 -5.04
CA PHE A 880 -14.31 -23.50 -5.46
C PHE A 880 -15.80 -23.37 -5.77
N HIS A 881 -16.22 -23.80 -6.94
CA HIS A 881 -17.57 -23.64 -7.46
C HIS A 881 -18.00 -24.88 -8.26
N ILE A 882 -19.28 -25.24 -8.15
CA ILE A 882 -19.92 -26.25 -9.00
C ILE A 882 -21.01 -25.55 -9.82
N VAL A 883 -20.79 -25.45 -11.13
CA VAL A 883 -21.68 -24.78 -12.08
C VAL A 883 -23.00 -25.52 -12.14
N GLY A 884 -24.10 -24.80 -11.96
CA GLY A 884 -25.46 -25.37 -11.89
C GLY A 884 -25.85 -25.90 -10.50
N GLY A 885 -24.91 -25.97 -9.56
CA GLY A 885 -25.16 -26.32 -8.16
C GLY A 885 -25.30 -25.09 -7.26
N GLN A 886 -26.01 -25.24 -6.14
CA GLN A 886 -25.99 -24.31 -5.03
C GLN A 886 -25.69 -25.08 -3.76
N PHE A 887 -24.71 -24.61 -2.99
CA PHE A 887 -24.35 -25.21 -1.71
C PHE A 887 -25.38 -24.84 -0.66
N ASP A 888 -25.99 -25.83 -0.03
CA ASP A 888 -26.88 -25.63 1.11
C ASP A 888 -26.12 -25.65 2.45
N THR A 889 -24.86 -26.11 2.43
CA THR A 889 -23.96 -26.13 3.57
C THR A 889 -22.56 -25.71 3.14
N VAL A 890 -21.93 -24.82 3.91
CA VAL A 890 -20.57 -24.35 3.72
C VAL A 890 -19.88 -24.29 5.08
N TYR A 891 -18.77 -25.01 5.20
CA TYR A 891 -17.90 -25.03 6.36
C TYR A 891 -16.49 -24.65 5.94
N ALA A 892 -15.85 -23.74 6.67
CA ALA A 892 -14.47 -23.33 6.41
C ALA A 892 -13.75 -23.04 7.73
N GLU A 893 -12.50 -23.47 7.86
CA GLU A 893 -11.60 -23.09 8.96
C GLU A 893 -12.19 -23.33 10.36
N GLY A 894 -12.91 -24.44 10.54
CA GLY A 894 -13.47 -24.80 11.86
C GLY A 894 -14.91 -24.31 12.10
N ALA A 895 -15.54 -23.60 11.15
CA ALA A 895 -16.86 -22.99 11.36
C ALA A 895 -17.81 -23.11 10.16
N TYR A 896 -19.10 -23.32 10.43
CA TYR A 896 -20.15 -23.21 9.43
C TYR A 896 -20.36 -21.74 9.05
N GLN A 897 -20.16 -21.42 7.78
CA GLN A 897 -20.59 -20.15 7.17
C GLN A 897 -22.06 -20.24 6.72
N LEU A 898 -22.46 -21.44 6.28
CA LEU A 898 -23.83 -21.82 6.00
C LEU A 898 -24.05 -23.21 6.60
N GLY A 899 -24.93 -23.31 7.59
CA GLY A 899 -25.14 -24.56 8.32
C GLY A 899 -26.40 -25.32 7.86
N PRO A 900 -26.52 -26.60 8.22
CA PRO A 900 -27.65 -27.46 7.82
C PRO A 900 -29.02 -27.00 8.34
N ARG A 901 -29.07 -26.00 9.23
CA ARG A 901 -30.30 -25.39 9.77
C ARG A 901 -30.71 -24.09 9.07
N ALA A 902 -29.96 -23.64 8.06
CA ALA A 902 -30.22 -22.41 7.34
C ALA A 902 -31.24 -22.64 6.22
N GLU A 903 -32.52 -22.77 6.59
CA GLU A 903 -33.61 -23.03 5.66
C GLU A 903 -33.65 -21.99 4.52
N ARG A 904 -33.63 -22.48 3.26
CA ARG A 904 -33.70 -21.67 2.02
C ARG A 904 -32.56 -20.67 1.80
N ALA A 905 -31.46 -20.79 2.54
CA ALA A 905 -30.23 -20.07 2.24
C ALA A 905 -29.32 -20.96 1.37
N GLY A 906 -28.50 -20.32 0.52
CA GLY A 906 -27.58 -21.00 -0.39
C GLY A 906 -26.31 -20.19 -0.60
N ALA A 907 -25.23 -20.89 -0.94
CA ALA A 907 -23.95 -20.29 -1.31
C ALA A 907 -23.50 -20.81 -2.67
N GLN A 908 -22.80 -19.96 -3.41
CA GLN A 908 -22.34 -20.29 -4.77
C GLN A 908 -20.89 -20.78 -4.80
N ALA A 909 -20.06 -20.37 -3.85
CA ALA A 909 -18.62 -20.64 -3.88
C ALA A 909 -18.05 -20.81 -2.47
N LEU A 910 -17.00 -21.62 -2.35
CA LEU A 910 -16.17 -21.74 -1.15
C LEU A 910 -14.80 -21.08 -1.44
N ALA A 911 -14.53 -19.96 -0.78
CA ALA A 911 -13.25 -19.25 -0.91
C ALA A 911 -12.25 -19.76 0.15
N LEU A 912 -11.08 -20.19 -0.29
CA LEU A 912 -9.99 -20.67 0.58
C LEU A 912 -8.66 -20.04 0.13
N GLN A 913 -7.87 -19.55 1.08
CA GLN A 913 -6.47 -19.16 0.88
C GLN A 913 -5.54 -20.38 0.98
N PRO A 914 -4.26 -20.28 0.57
CA PRO A 914 -3.28 -21.31 0.89
C PRO A 914 -3.28 -21.66 2.38
N ALA A 915 -3.12 -22.95 2.67
CA ALA A 915 -3.24 -23.57 3.99
C ALA A 915 -4.65 -23.54 4.62
N GLN A 916 -5.70 -23.18 3.87
CA GLN A 916 -7.08 -23.23 4.36
C GLN A 916 -7.86 -24.41 3.78
N GLY A 917 -8.78 -24.92 4.60
CA GLY A 917 -9.63 -26.03 4.22
C GLY A 917 -11.08 -25.90 4.71
N GLY A 918 -11.97 -26.63 4.04
CA GLY A 918 -13.39 -26.61 4.31
C GLY A 918 -14.15 -27.71 3.60
N PHE A 919 -15.48 -27.67 3.69
CA PHE A 919 -16.34 -28.50 2.86
C PHE A 919 -17.61 -27.76 2.44
N VAL A 920 -18.19 -28.23 1.34
CA VAL A 920 -19.52 -27.83 0.87
C VAL A 920 -20.41 -29.05 0.70
N GLU A 921 -21.71 -28.87 0.90
CA GLU A 921 -22.71 -29.90 0.62
C GLU A 921 -23.81 -29.35 -0.29
N LEU A 922 -24.29 -30.22 -1.17
CA LEU A 922 -25.42 -29.96 -2.06
C LEU A 922 -26.09 -31.26 -2.47
N THR A 923 -27.31 -31.13 -2.99
CA THR A 923 -28.05 -32.20 -3.66
C THR A 923 -28.31 -31.80 -5.10
N PHE A 924 -28.09 -32.71 -6.04
CA PHE A 924 -28.32 -32.47 -7.46
C PHE A 924 -29.79 -32.77 -7.82
N PRO A 925 -30.55 -31.79 -8.37
CA PRO A 925 -31.97 -31.97 -8.65
C PRO A 925 -32.25 -32.66 -9.99
N GLU A 926 -31.29 -32.68 -10.91
CA GLU A 926 -31.44 -33.19 -12.28
C GLU A 926 -30.18 -33.97 -12.69
N ALA A 927 -30.36 -34.98 -13.55
CA ALA A 927 -29.25 -35.71 -14.14
C ALA A 927 -28.51 -34.82 -15.16
N GLY A 928 -27.19 -35.00 -15.28
CA GLY A 928 -26.38 -34.16 -16.16
C GLY A 928 -24.89 -34.15 -15.83
N HIS A 929 -24.18 -33.20 -16.43
CA HIS A 929 -22.76 -32.97 -16.22
C HIS A 929 -22.58 -31.59 -15.59
N TYR A 930 -22.15 -31.54 -14.33
CA TYR A 930 -21.98 -30.31 -13.57
C TYR A 930 -20.48 -29.97 -13.47
N PRO A 931 -20.00 -28.91 -14.15
CA PRO A 931 -18.61 -28.50 -14.07
C PRO A 931 -18.20 -28.10 -12.64
N VAL A 932 -17.06 -28.60 -12.20
CA VAL A 932 -16.38 -28.22 -10.95
C VAL A 932 -15.19 -27.36 -11.32
N VAL A 933 -15.01 -26.18 -10.71
CA VAL A 933 -13.93 -25.24 -11.05
C VAL A 933 -13.39 -24.50 -9.83
N SER A 934 -12.14 -24.06 -9.91
CA SER A 934 -11.76 -22.80 -9.26
C SER A 934 -12.34 -21.64 -10.07
N HIS A 935 -13.17 -20.79 -9.45
CA HIS A 935 -13.72 -19.61 -10.12
C HIS A 935 -12.68 -18.48 -10.30
N ILE A 936 -11.43 -18.71 -9.92
CA ILE A 936 -10.29 -17.98 -10.48
C ILE A 936 -10.05 -18.58 -11.87
N MET A 937 -10.70 -18.00 -12.87
CA MET A 937 -10.89 -18.67 -14.17
C MET A 937 -9.60 -19.08 -14.87
N VAL A 938 -8.53 -18.30 -14.72
CA VAL A 938 -7.20 -18.68 -15.25
C VAL A 938 -6.67 -19.98 -14.63
N ASP A 939 -7.04 -20.29 -13.39
CA ASP A 939 -6.62 -21.53 -12.72
C ASP A 939 -7.48 -22.71 -13.15
N ALA A 940 -8.77 -22.50 -13.40
CA ALA A 940 -9.61 -23.49 -14.07
C ALA A 940 -9.06 -23.81 -15.47
N GLU A 941 -8.71 -22.79 -16.25
CA GLU A 941 -8.10 -22.94 -17.59
C GLU A 941 -6.75 -23.66 -17.54
N ARG A 942 -5.99 -23.50 -16.45
CA ARG A 942 -4.73 -24.22 -16.17
C ARG A 942 -4.90 -25.65 -15.65
N GLY A 943 -6.14 -26.10 -15.40
CA GLY A 943 -6.43 -27.49 -15.02
C GLY A 943 -7.19 -27.70 -13.72
N ALA A 944 -7.50 -26.64 -12.95
CA ALA A 944 -8.26 -26.75 -11.69
C ALA A 944 -9.75 -26.84 -11.99
N HIS A 945 -10.13 -27.87 -12.74
CA HIS A 945 -11.49 -28.15 -13.15
C HIS A 945 -11.79 -29.66 -13.23
N GLY A 946 -13.08 -29.99 -13.24
CA GLY A 946 -13.61 -31.34 -13.37
C GLY A 946 -15.09 -31.33 -13.69
N VAL A 947 -15.72 -32.51 -13.65
CA VAL A 947 -17.15 -32.68 -13.91
C VAL A 947 -17.73 -33.69 -12.91
N VAL A 948 -18.85 -33.34 -12.30
CA VAL A 948 -19.74 -34.29 -11.62
C VAL A 948 -20.76 -34.80 -12.64
N ARG A 949 -20.68 -36.09 -12.95
CA ARG A 949 -21.70 -36.81 -13.70
C ARG A 949 -22.78 -37.28 -12.72
N VAL A 950 -23.98 -36.77 -12.93
CA VAL A 950 -25.18 -37.10 -12.15
C VAL A 950 -26.07 -38.00 -12.99
N GLU A 951 -26.34 -39.20 -12.49
CA GLU A 951 -27.23 -40.19 -13.12
C GLU A 951 -28.60 -40.23 -12.41
N ASP A 952 -29.61 -40.77 -13.09
CA ASP A 952 -30.97 -40.92 -12.55
C ASP A 952 -31.07 -41.90 -11.36
#